data_AF-A0A9X7BQQ7-F1
#
_entry.id   AF-A0A9X7BQQ7-F1
#
_cell.length_a   1.000
_cell.length_b   1.000
_cell.length_c   1.000
_cell.angle_alpha   90.00
_cell.angle_beta   90.00
_cell.angle_gamma   90.00
#
_symmetry.space_group_name_H-M   'P 1'
#
loop_
_entity.id
_entity.type
_entity.pdbx_description
1 polymer ?
#
loop_
_entity_poly.entity_id
_entity_poly.type
_entity_poly.pdbx_seq_one_letter_code
_entity_poly.pdbx_strand_id
1 'polypeptide(L)'
;MEGNKLKSIEVLNTYIEGISVAIPTWLKHLIEAEEIHQNYENVQALGALKTDAVLYYVHRTLQVLDGLPLAEEAYHIIEKVLTYSELAKVGSLKQREQWKKKGINLLVHNEGSADIFSDIQFIERVETNLNAIEYLFIRDLIRTHGLIGQYIRGEARLDSHIDLINTYKEEYGDVRLKEILYYLNQCIIEGVSKALWSEVKNDVKITIDGLFDGYMEPFTSRIHRLTPKHKESAFEKDIIMGSEKSDVQTFLFDKDLWYVEPSMHALSFEDIWTVFVMLKNEIGTRKVQHIHFEKLMQQLHYDFKGKKKDNVYRKRVIEKYLREYRENEKPNTTHVSFKVKVDEDMKTVYVSFQFSAVGEALITFCVEAEKIDMMHARANVLLFDFFGLRKDAYDRFHNEEVYLEHMNSSADDKRIILDYIKGDTIVDVGAGGGVMLDMIEEETENKRIYGIDISENVIDTLKKKKQNEGRSWDVIKGDAINLSSSFEQESVDTIVYSSILHELFSYIEYEGKKFNHEVIKKGLQSAYKVLKRGGRIIIRDGIMTEDKKLMRLIRFKDADGMKFLEQYAHEFKGRTIQYEVIAENTVKMPVNDAMEFLYTYTWGEDSFVHEVQEQFGIFTPNDYKDFVKSIFGDKVNIVQAMNYLQDGYTNHLSEKIEFTDESGNAVALPDSTFFMVLEKRQ
;
A
#
# COMPACT_ATOMS: atom_id res chain seq x y z
N MET A 1 -40.60 24.20 40.63
CA MET A 1 -41.06 23.38 39.49
C MET A 1 -40.17 23.75 38.32
N GLU A 2 -38.98 23.17 38.29
CA GLU A 2 -38.09 23.28 37.14
C GLU A 2 -38.69 22.41 36.03
N GLY A 3 -39.07 23.05 34.92
CA GLY A 3 -39.53 22.32 33.74
C GLY A 3 -38.40 21.43 33.25
N ASN A 4 -38.69 20.13 33.10
CA ASN A 4 -37.74 19.13 32.62
C ASN A 4 -37.18 19.61 31.26
N LYS A 5 -35.94 20.09 31.24
CA LYS A 5 -35.30 20.61 30.02
C LYS A 5 -34.95 19.39 29.17
N LEU A 6 -35.52 19.30 27.96
CA LEU A 6 -35.25 18.21 27.03
C LEU A 6 -33.74 18.07 26.79
N LYS A 7 -33.25 16.83 26.75
CA LYS A 7 -31.87 16.52 26.37
C LYS A 7 -31.62 16.95 24.93
N SER A 8 -30.37 17.25 24.60
CA SER A 8 -29.99 17.67 23.24
C SER A 8 -30.24 16.59 22.20
N ILE A 9 -30.10 15.31 22.57
CA ILE A 9 -30.47 14.17 21.71
C ILE A 9 -31.97 14.10 21.41
N GLU A 10 -32.83 14.43 22.37
CA GLU A 10 -34.29 14.43 22.22
C GLU A 10 -34.72 15.56 21.26
N VAL A 11 -34.12 16.74 21.40
CA VAL A 11 -34.32 17.87 20.48
C VAL A 11 -33.94 17.48 19.05
N LEU A 12 -32.80 16.81 18.88
CA LEU A 12 -32.28 16.43 17.58
C LEU A 12 -33.10 15.28 16.94
N ASN A 13 -33.53 14.28 17.71
CA ASN A 13 -34.46 13.24 17.25
C ASN A 13 -35.79 13.85 16.78
N THR A 14 -36.36 14.77 17.57
CA THR A 14 -37.62 15.45 17.24
C THR A 14 -37.51 16.22 15.91
N TYR A 15 -36.37 16.88 15.68
CA TYR A 15 -36.08 17.55 14.40
C TYR A 15 -35.96 16.56 13.23
N ILE A 16 -35.19 15.45 13.40
CA ILE A 16 -35.03 14.42 12.37
C ILE A 16 -36.38 13.76 12.01
N GLU A 17 -37.27 13.59 12.99
CA GLU A 17 -38.62 13.07 12.80
C GLU A 17 -39.59 14.06 12.12
N GLY A 18 -39.14 15.29 11.82
CA GLY A 18 -39.95 16.31 11.14
C GLY A 18 -40.97 17.01 12.05
N ILE A 19 -40.83 16.89 13.37
CA ILE A 19 -41.72 17.51 14.35
C ILE A 19 -41.24 18.95 14.62
N SER A 20 -42.18 19.89 14.78
CA SER A 20 -41.84 21.29 15.06
C SER A 20 -41.40 21.48 16.50
N VAL A 21 -40.16 21.94 16.70
CA VAL A 21 -39.51 22.19 18.00
C VAL A 21 -38.77 23.54 17.92
N ALA A 22 -38.64 24.23 19.05
CA ALA A 22 -37.77 25.40 19.14
C ALA A 22 -36.31 24.98 18.88
N ILE A 23 -35.75 25.43 17.75
CA ILE A 23 -34.41 25.05 17.31
C ILE A 23 -33.35 25.86 18.08
N PRO A 24 -32.47 25.23 18.88
CA PRO A 24 -31.37 25.94 19.53
C PRO A 24 -30.32 26.41 18.52
N THR A 25 -29.56 27.46 18.85
CA THR A 25 -28.56 28.07 17.95
C THR A 25 -27.58 27.04 17.36
N TRP A 26 -27.07 26.11 18.17
CA TRP A 26 -26.13 25.09 17.68
C TRP A 26 -26.74 24.21 16.58
N LEU A 27 -28.01 23.79 16.75
CA LEU A 27 -28.71 22.98 15.77
C LEU A 27 -29.00 23.80 14.50
N LYS A 28 -29.32 25.09 14.65
CA LYS A 28 -29.49 26.01 13.53
C LYS A 28 -28.24 26.06 12.64
N HIS A 29 -27.05 26.15 13.22
CA HIS A 29 -25.82 26.14 12.44
C HIS A 29 -25.56 24.81 11.74
N LEU A 30 -25.88 23.67 12.37
CA LEU A 30 -25.74 22.34 11.77
C LEU A 30 -26.65 22.17 10.54
N ILE A 31 -27.87 22.69 10.58
CA ILE A 31 -28.86 22.55 9.47
C ILE A 31 -28.64 23.57 8.35
N GLU A 32 -28.02 24.72 8.66
CA GLU A 32 -27.68 25.76 7.67
C GLU A 32 -26.37 25.47 6.91
N ALA A 33 -25.78 24.28 7.06
CA ALA A 33 -24.55 23.89 6.38
C ALA A 33 -24.73 23.86 4.85
N GLU A 34 -24.01 24.76 4.15
CA GLU A 34 -24.05 24.88 2.68
C GLU A 34 -22.83 24.27 1.98
N GLU A 35 -21.75 24.02 2.73
CA GLU A 35 -20.50 23.42 2.22
C GLU A 35 -20.33 21.98 2.73
N ILE A 36 -19.69 21.12 1.91
CA ILE A 36 -19.39 19.74 2.31
C ILE A 36 -18.05 19.69 3.05
N HIS A 37 -18.10 19.38 4.35
CA HIS A 37 -16.93 19.28 5.24
C HIS A 37 -16.84 17.90 5.87
N GLN A 38 -16.71 16.86 5.03
CA GLN A 38 -16.49 15.48 5.47
C GLN A 38 -15.01 15.11 5.36
N ASN A 39 -14.51 14.31 6.31
CA ASN A 39 -13.15 13.78 6.25
C ASN A 39 -13.04 12.81 5.06
N TYR A 40 -12.22 13.16 4.07
CA TYR A 40 -11.90 12.36 2.88
C TYR A 40 -11.35 10.95 3.19
N GLU A 41 -10.82 10.74 4.38
CA GLU A 41 -10.39 9.43 4.89
C GLU A 41 -11.57 8.47 5.07
N ASN A 42 -12.72 8.99 5.51
CA ASN A 42 -13.87 8.18 5.94
C ASN A 42 -14.89 7.93 4.82
N VAL A 43 -14.58 8.34 3.59
CA VAL A 43 -15.51 8.29 2.45
C VAL A 43 -15.08 7.18 1.50
N GLN A 44 -15.96 6.20 1.28
CA GLN A 44 -15.70 5.06 0.38
C GLN A 44 -15.76 5.44 -1.12
N ALA A 45 -16.57 6.45 -1.46
CA ALA A 45 -16.72 6.96 -2.83
C ALA A 45 -17.01 8.47 -2.81
N LEU A 46 -16.36 9.24 -3.68
CA LEU A 46 -16.47 10.72 -3.69
C LEU A 46 -17.91 11.22 -3.94
N GLY A 47 -18.77 10.41 -4.58
CA GLY A 47 -20.19 10.69 -4.78
C GLY A 47 -21.08 10.55 -3.53
N ALA A 48 -20.56 10.04 -2.41
CA ALA A 48 -21.31 9.88 -1.16
C ALA A 48 -21.31 11.14 -0.27
N LEU A 49 -20.68 12.22 -0.75
CA LEU A 49 -20.48 13.46 -0.02
C LEU A 49 -21.81 14.23 0.15
N LYS A 50 -22.18 14.59 1.38
CA LYS A 50 -23.42 15.31 1.71
C LYS A 50 -23.20 16.42 2.74
N THR A 51 -23.98 17.50 2.63
CA THR A 51 -23.92 18.64 3.55
C THR A 51 -24.49 18.32 4.94
N ASP A 52 -25.41 17.37 5.05
CA ASP A 52 -26.04 16.95 6.32
C ASP A 52 -25.19 15.96 7.13
N ALA A 53 -24.01 15.55 6.64
CA ALA A 53 -23.19 14.54 7.28
C ALA A 53 -22.71 14.92 8.69
N VAL A 54 -22.44 16.20 8.93
CA VAL A 54 -22.00 16.71 10.24
C VAL A 54 -23.15 16.62 11.26
N LEU A 55 -24.39 16.92 10.85
CA LEU A 55 -25.58 16.78 11.69
C LEU A 55 -25.73 15.33 12.17
N TYR A 56 -25.64 14.36 11.27
CA TYR A 56 -25.74 12.94 11.64
C TYR A 56 -24.53 12.45 12.44
N TYR A 57 -23.36 13.06 12.28
CA TYR A 57 -22.22 12.76 13.16
C TYR A 57 -22.50 13.22 14.59
N VAL A 58 -22.94 14.47 14.79
CA VAL A 58 -23.33 14.98 16.12
C VAL A 58 -24.48 14.14 16.73
N HIS A 59 -25.43 13.69 15.90
CA HIS A 59 -26.46 12.75 16.36
C HIS A 59 -25.86 11.47 16.94
N ARG A 60 -24.92 10.83 16.23
CA ARG A 60 -24.27 9.60 16.70
C ARG A 60 -23.46 9.82 17.98
N THR A 61 -22.73 10.93 18.12
CA THR A 61 -21.97 11.20 19.35
C THR A 61 -22.90 11.38 20.55
N LEU A 62 -24.03 12.07 20.38
CA LEU A 62 -25.05 12.24 21.42
C LEU A 62 -25.79 10.93 21.74
N GLN A 63 -26.02 10.05 20.76
CA GLN A 63 -26.56 8.71 20.99
C GLN A 63 -25.64 7.85 21.85
N VAL A 64 -24.32 7.94 21.63
CA VAL A 64 -23.35 7.25 22.48
C VAL A 64 -23.43 7.79 23.90
N LEU A 65 -23.43 9.12 24.07
CA LEU A 65 -23.53 9.78 25.38
C LEU A 65 -24.75 9.33 26.19
N ASP A 66 -25.93 9.23 25.56
CA ASP A 66 -27.17 8.83 26.24
C ASP A 66 -27.12 7.40 26.82
N GLY A 67 -26.24 6.55 26.29
CA GLY A 67 -26.01 5.19 26.79
C GLY A 67 -24.97 5.07 27.92
N LEU A 68 -24.31 6.17 28.33
CA LEU A 68 -23.20 6.12 29.30
C LEU A 68 -23.65 6.29 30.76
N PRO A 69 -22.99 5.60 31.71
CA PRO A 69 -23.30 5.70 33.14
C PRO A 69 -22.62 6.92 33.78
N LEU A 70 -23.07 8.13 33.44
CA LEU A 70 -22.48 9.38 33.92
C LEU A 70 -23.32 10.06 35.01
N ALA A 71 -22.65 10.80 35.91
CA ALA A 71 -23.32 11.74 36.80
C ALA A 71 -23.88 12.94 36.00
N GLU A 72 -24.93 13.57 36.52
CA GLU A 72 -25.68 14.64 35.83
C GLU A 72 -24.78 15.81 35.37
N GLU A 73 -23.84 16.24 36.22
CA GLU A 73 -22.87 17.29 35.92
C GLU A 73 -21.95 16.91 34.73
N ALA A 74 -21.33 15.73 34.77
CA ALA A 74 -20.44 15.27 33.70
C ALA A 74 -21.21 15.05 32.38
N TYR A 75 -22.43 14.51 32.46
CA TYR A 75 -23.32 14.39 31.31
C TYR A 75 -23.60 15.75 30.67
N HIS A 76 -23.95 16.76 31.49
CA HIS A 76 -24.26 18.10 31.02
C HIS A 76 -23.08 18.75 30.29
N ILE A 77 -21.88 18.67 30.88
CA ILE A 77 -20.65 19.21 30.29
C ILE A 77 -20.36 18.55 28.95
N ILE A 78 -20.37 17.21 28.89
CA ILE A 78 -20.07 16.48 27.64
C ILE A 78 -21.14 16.76 26.58
N GLU A 79 -22.42 16.80 26.94
CA GLU A 79 -23.51 17.13 26.02
C GLU A 79 -23.27 18.50 25.36
N LYS A 80 -22.91 19.52 26.15
CA LYS A 80 -22.57 20.83 25.63
C LYS A 80 -21.37 20.78 24.70
N VAL A 81 -20.28 20.14 25.10
CA VAL A 81 -19.09 20.02 24.25
C VAL A 81 -19.44 19.38 22.91
N LEU A 82 -20.17 18.26 22.89
CA LEU A 82 -20.54 17.56 21.66
C LEU A 82 -21.42 18.40 20.71
N THR A 83 -22.34 19.21 21.25
CA THR A 83 -23.23 20.04 20.41
C THR A 83 -22.50 21.20 19.72
N TYR A 84 -21.38 21.66 20.25
CA TYR A 84 -20.63 22.81 19.74
C TYR A 84 -19.29 22.45 19.08
N SER A 85 -18.79 21.22 19.22
CA SER A 85 -17.45 20.82 18.75
C SER A 85 -17.25 20.81 17.23
N GLU A 86 -18.34 20.87 16.47
CA GLU A 86 -18.32 20.75 15.00
C GLU A 86 -18.75 22.04 14.28
N LEU A 87 -18.90 23.16 15.00
CA LEU A 87 -19.42 24.41 14.43
C LEU A 87 -18.54 25.00 13.33
N ALA A 88 -17.21 24.84 13.42
CA ALA A 88 -16.29 25.30 12.39
C ALA A 88 -16.48 24.60 11.04
N LYS A 89 -17.21 23.48 10.97
CA LYS A 89 -17.50 22.72 9.74
C LYS A 89 -18.87 23.06 9.12
N VAL A 90 -19.70 23.84 9.79
CA VAL A 90 -21.09 24.10 9.37
C VAL A 90 -21.39 25.58 9.22
N GLY A 91 -22.67 25.95 9.19
CA GLY A 91 -23.15 27.30 8.92
C GLY A 91 -23.23 27.65 7.43
N SER A 92 -23.97 28.72 7.15
CA SER A 92 -24.12 29.26 5.79
C SER A 92 -22.84 29.92 5.31
N LEU A 93 -22.66 30.04 3.98
CA LEU A 93 -21.51 30.71 3.37
C LEU A 93 -21.26 32.09 3.96
N LYS A 94 -22.34 32.85 4.18
CA LYS A 94 -22.28 34.20 4.78
C LYS A 94 -21.75 34.19 6.21
N GLN A 95 -22.18 33.25 7.05
CA GLN A 95 -21.68 33.11 8.43
C GLN A 95 -20.19 32.75 8.42
N ARG A 96 -19.80 31.78 7.59
CA ARG A 96 -18.42 31.32 7.47
C ARG A 96 -17.47 32.44 7.00
N GLU A 97 -17.89 33.26 6.04
CA GLU A 97 -17.14 34.45 5.64
C GLU A 97 -16.99 35.47 6.77
N GLN A 98 -18.02 35.66 7.59
CA GLN A 98 -17.97 36.57 8.74
C GLN A 98 -16.99 36.06 9.80
N TRP A 99 -17.01 34.77 10.12
CA TRP A 99 -16.05 34.17 11.05
C TRP A 99 -14.61 34.31 10.55
N LYS A 100 -14.35 34.04 9.26
CA LYS A 100 -13.03 34.26 8.64
C LYS A 100 -12.58 35.72 8.75
N LYS A 101 -13.47 36.69 8.49
CA LYS A 101 -13.17 38.13 8.63
C LYS A 101 -12.86 38.56 10.07
N LYS A 102 -13.38 37.83 11.07
CA LYS A 102 -13.04 38.02 12.49
C LYS A 102 -11.72 37.35 12.89
N GLY A 103 -11.06 36.64 11.98
CA GLY A 103 -9.82 35.91 12.25
C GLY A 103 -10.01 34.51 12.83
N ILE A 104 -11.24 33.97 12.82
CA ILE A 104 -11.50 32.60 13.30
C ILE A 104 -10.94 31.60 12.29
N ASN A 105 -10.10 30.69 12.75
CA ASN A 105 -9.53 29.63 11.93
C ASN A 105 -10.52 28.47 11.76
N LEU A 106 -11.22 28.43 10.62
CA LEU A 106 -12.18 27.38 10.31
C LEU A 106 -11.54 26.06 9.83
N LEU A 107 -10.21 25.99 9.68
CA LEU A 107 -9.52 24.76 9.24
C LEU A 107 -9.02 23.92 10.42
N VAL A 108 -8.61 24.59 11.50
CA VAL A 108 -8.35 23.95 12.80
C VAL A 108 -9.67 23.88 13.54
N HIS A 109 -10.48 22.89 13.17
CA HIS A 109 -11.92 22.87 13.49
C HIS A 109 -12.23 22.96 15.00
N ASN A 110 -11.41 22.37 15.85
CA ASN A 110 -11.54 22.41 17.30
C ASN A 110 -11.34 23.85 17.84
N GLU A 111 -10.27 24.53 17.41
CA GLU A 111 -10.03 25.93 17.81
C GLU A 111 -11.09 26.87 17.24
N GLY A 112 -11.42 26.74 15.95
CA GLY A 112 -12.46 27.52 15.32
C GLY A 112 -13.84 27.33 15.98
N SER A 113 -14.17 26.10 16.40
CA SER A 113 -15.43 25.83 17.09
C SER A 113 -15.47 26.41 18.50
N ALA A 114 -14.34 26.44 19.21
CA ALA A 114 -14.23 27.09 20.52
C ALA A 114 -14.37 28.62 20.42
N ASP A 115 -13.82 29.23 19.37
CA ASP A 115 -13.97 30.65 19.08
C ASP A 115 -15.42 30.99 18.68
N ILE A 116 -16.05 30.17 17.84
CA ILE A 116 -17.46 30.34 17.47
C ILE A 116 -18.37 30.17 18.69
N PHE A 117 -18.11 29.18 19.55
CA PHE A 117 -18.82 29.00 20.81
C PHE A 117 -18.74 30.28 21.65
N SER A 118 -17.55 30.86 21.77
CA SER A 118 -17.35 32.12 22.50
C SER A 118 -18.11 33.30 21.86
N ASP A 119 -18.09 33.40 20.53
CA ASP A 119 -18.80 34.44 19.76
C ASP A 119 -20.33 34.35 19.94
N ILE A 120 -20.89 33.12 19.91
CA ILE A 120 -22.32 32.87 20.14
C ILE A 120 -22.72 33.31 21.55
N GLN A 121 -21.95 32.94 22.57
CA GLN A 121 -22.29 33.29 23.95
C GLN A 121 -22.22 34.80 24.20
N PHE A 122 -21.26 35.50 23.56
CA PHE A 122 -21.05 36.94 23.77
C PHE A 122 -22.02 37.82 22.97
N ILE A 123 -22.37 37.42 21.74
CA ILE A 123 -23.19 38.23 20.82
C ILE A 123 -24.68 37.92 20.96
N GLU A 124 -25.06 36.65 21.05
CA GLU A 124 -26.47 36.26 21.04
C GLU A 124 -27.12 36.34 22.43
N ARG A 125 -26.32 36.58 23.49
CA ARG A 125 -26.77 36.60 24.90
C ARG A 125 -27.69 35.42 25.22
N VAL A 126 -27.37 34.25 24.67
CA VAL A 126 -28.09 33.03 25.02
C VAL A 126 -27.69 32.74 26.46
N GLU A 127 -28.55 33.08 27.42
CA GLU A 127 -28.40 32.75 28.84
C GLU A 127 -28.32 31.23 28.98
N THR A 128 -27.13 30.67 28.82
CA THR A 128 -26.80 29.41 29.44
C THR A 128 -26.62 29.72 30.91
N ASN A 129 -27.33 29.02 31.80
CA ASN A 129 -27.13 29.07 33.26
C ASN A 129 -25.74 28.55 33.70
N LEU A 130 -24.70 28.72 32.87
CA LEU A 130 -23.34 28.30 33.15
C LEU A 130 -22.67 29.37 34.01
N ASN A 131 -21.97 28.92 35.05
CA ASN A 131 -21.06 29.81 35.76
C ASN A 131 -19.79 30.06 34.91
N ALA A 132 -19.00 31.06 35.29
CA ALA A 132 -17.82 31.46 34.50
C ALA A 132 -16.77 30.34 34.36
N ILE A 133 -16.60 29.49 35.38
CA ILE A 133 -15.63 28.39 35.38
C ILE A 133 -16.10 27.29 34.43
N GLU A 134 -17.38 26.92 34.51
CA GLU A 134 -18.00 25.90 33.66
C GLU A 134 -18.00 26.32 32.18
N TYR A 135 -18.29 27.59 31.88
CA TYR A 135 -18.19 28.14 30.53
C TYR A 135 -16.78 28.00 29.96
N LEU A 136 -15.75 28.41 30.72
CA LEU A 136 -14.36 28.32 30.28
C LEU A 136 -13.94 26.85 30.11
N PHE A 137 -14.38 25.97 31.00
CA PHE A 137 -14.08 24.54 30.93
C PHE A 137 -14.68 23.91 29.68
N ILE A 138 -15.96 24.18 29.36
CA ILE A 138 -16.60 23.71 28.13
C ILE A 138 -15.88 24.25 26.90
N ARG A 139 -15.52 25.54 26.88
CA ARG A 139 -14.77 26.13 25.77
C ARG A 139 -13.43 25.43 25.56
N ASP A 140 -12.69 25.15 26.63
CA ASP A 140 -11.37 24.51 26.54
C ASP A 140 -11.49 23.02 26.17
N LEU A 141 -12.55 22.34 26.60
CA LEU A 141 -12.88 20.98 26.12
C LEU A 141 -13.23 20.97 24.62
N ILE A 142 -13.98 21.94 24.12
CA ILE A 142 -14.22 22.11 22.67
C ILE A 142 -12.88 22.38 21.95
N ARG A 143 -12.02 23.20 22.52
CA ARG A 143 -10.71 23.52 21.93
C ARG A 143 -9.79 22.30 21.85
N THR A 144 -9.90 21.38 22.80
CA THR A 144 -9.09 20.15 22.85
C THR A 144 -9.76 18.97 22.15
N HIS A 145 -10.99 19.16 21.63
CA HIS A 145 -11.79 18.15 20.96
C HIS A 145 -11.02 17.43 19.84
N GLY A 146 -10.98 16.10 19.92
CA GLY A 146 -10.34 15.23 18.93
C GLY A 146 -8.82 15.14 19.03
N LEU A 147 -8.14 15.98 19.82
CA LEU A 147 -6.66 15.98 19.87
C LEU A 147 -6.08 14.70 20.49
N ILE A 148 -6.78 14.01 21.41
CA ILE A 148 -6.29 12.72 21.94
C ILE A 148 -6.30 11.64 20.84
N GLY A 149 -7.35 11.59 20.02
CA GLY A 149 -7.39 10.70 18.85
C GLY A 149 -6.26 11.00 17.87
N GLN A 150 -5.99 12.29 17.60
CA GLN A 150 -4.87 12.70 16.75
C GLN A 150 -3.50 12.44 17.40
N TYR A 151 -3.39 12.60 18.71
CA TYR A 151 -2.17 12.26 19.44
C TYR A 151 -1.85 10.78 19.28
N ILE A 152 -2.83 9.88 19.39
CA ILE A 152 -2.64 8.43 19.18
C ILE A 152 -2.07 8.12 17.79
N ARG A 153 -2.34 8.96 16.79
CA ARG A 153 -1.76 8.90 15.44
C ARG A 153 -0.41 9.62 15.30
N GLY A 154 0.13 10.22 16.37
CA GLY A 154 1.32 11.06 16.38
C GLY A 154 1.14 12.45 15.74
N GLU A 155 -0.09 12.79 15.33
CA GLU A 155 -0.44 13.97 14.56
C GLU A 155 -0.47 15.23 15.43
N ALA A 156 -1.17 15.19 16.57
CA ALA A 156 -1.28 16.32 17.49
C ALA A 156 -0.39 16.16 18.73
N ARG A 157 -0.09 17.29 19.37
CA ARG A 157 0.46 17.35 20.74
C ARG A 157 -0.67 17.47 21.77
N LEU A 158 -0.30 17.31 23.05
CA LEU A 158 -1.23 17.41 24.17
C LEU A 158 -0.95 18.59 25.11
N ASP A 159 -0.13 19.57 24.69
CA ASP A 159 0.18 20.76 25.50
C ASP A 159 -1.11 21.46 25.99
N SER A 160 -2.11 21.63 25.11
CA SER A 160 -3.39 22.25 25.48
C SER A 160 -4.23 21.42 26.45
N HIS A 161 -4.05 20.09 26.49
CA HIS A 161 -4.70 19.24 27.50
C HIS A 161 -4.02 19.40 28.86
N ILE A 162 -2.69 19.55 28.89
CA ILE A 162 -1.93 19.79 30.12
C ILE A 162 -2.38 21.13 30.73
N ASP A 163 -2.50 22.18 29.91
CA ASP A 163 -3.00 23.49 30.35
C ASP A 163 -4.43 23.41 30.89
N LEU A 164 -5.33 22.69 30.19
CA LEU A 164 -6.70 22.43 30.64
C LEU A 164 -6.71 21.71 31.99
N ILE A 165 -5.97 20.62 32.13
CA ILE A 165 -5.92 19.86 33.39
C ILE A 165 -5.41 20.73 34.53
N ASN A 166 -4.30 21.44 34.34
CA ASN A 166 -3.72 22.30 35.37
C ASN A 166 -4.67 23.42 35.80
N THR A 167 -5.48 23.95 34.87
CA THR A 167 -6.43 25.03 35.14
C THR A 167 -7.64 24.56 35.96
N TYR A 168 -8.15 23.35 35.69
CA TYR A 168 -9.42 22.87 36.26
C TYR A 168 -9.28 21.78 37.32
N LYS A 169 -8.05 21.34 37.61
CA LYS A 169 -7.75 20.28 38.60
C LYS A 169 -8.22 20.62 40.01
N GLU A 170 -8.12 21.88 40.45
CA GLU A 170 -8.58 22.29 41.79
C GLU A 170 -10.11 22.23 41.92
N GLU A 171 -10.84 22.58 40.86
CA GLU A 171 -12.31 22.65 40.88
C GLU A 171 -12.94 21.25 40.76
N TYR A 172 -12.51 20.45 39.77
CA TYR A 172 -13.17 19.18 39.45
C TYR A 172 -12.45 17.95 40.03
N GLY A 173 -11.15 18.06 40.32
CA GLY A 173 -10.33 16.95 40.79
C GLY A 173 -9.97 15.92 39.70
N ASP A 174 -8.93 15.13 39.96
CA ASP A 174 -8.34 14.22 38.97
C ASP A 174 -9.31 13.14 38.48
N VAL A 175 -10.09 12.55 39.39
CA VAL A 175 -11.03 11.47 39.05
C VAL A 175 -12.12 11.95 38.08
N ARG A 176 -12.69 13.14 38.32
CA ARG A 176 -13.75 13.71 37.49
C ARG A 176 -13.21 14.15 36.14
N LEU A 177 -12.04 14.78 36.09
CA LEU A 177 -11.43 15.20 34.83
C LEU A 177 -11.09 14.00 33.94
N LYS A 178 -10.50 12.94 34.51
CA LYS A 178 -10.24 11.70 33.79
C LYS A 178 -11.52 11.07 33.24
N GLU A 179 -12.58 11.05 34.05
CA GLU A 179 -13.90 10.55 33.62
C GLU A 179 -14.45 11.35 32.44
N ILE A 180 -14.45 12.68 32.53
CA ILE A 180 -14.96 13.57 31.47
C ILE A 180 -14.16 13.39 30.17
N LEU A 181 -12.82 13.40 30.25
CA LEU A 181 -11.95 13.22 29.09
C LEU A 181 -12.15 11.84 28.43
N TYR A 182 -12.27 10.78 29.23
CA TYR A 182 -12.44 9.42 28.72
C TYR A 182 -13.75 9.27 27.95
N TYR A 183 -14.86 9.66 28.57
CA TYR A 183 -16.18 9.52 27.97
C TYR A 183 -16.44 10.51 26.84
N LEU A 184 -15.85 11.71 26.88
CA LEU A 184 -15.86 12.62 25.73
C LEU A 184 -15.18 11.96 24.52
N ASN A 185 -14.00 11.37 24.69
CA ASN A 185 -13.30 10.68 23.60
C ASN A 185 -14.03 9.41 23.14
N GLN A 186 -14.70 8.69 24.04
CA GLN A 186 -15.59 7.59 23.65
C GLN A 186 -16.69 8.09 22.71
N CYS A 187 -17.41 9.15 23.07
CA CYS A 187 -18.49 9.69 22.24
C CYS A 187 -18.01 10.09 20.84
N ILE A 188 -16.84 10.76 20.77
CA ILE A 188 -16.23 11.25 19.52
C ILE A 188 -15.83 10.07 18.62
N ILE A 189 -15.03 9.14 19.14
CA ILE A 189 -14.44 8.06 18.35
C ILE A 189 -15.50 7.00 17.99
N GLU A 190 -16.36 6.63 18.94
CA GLU A 190 -17.45 5.67 18.70
C GLU A 190 -18.50 6.23 17.73
N GLY A 191 -18.72 7.56 17.76
CA GLY A 191 -19.56 8.26 16.79
C GLY A 191 -19.04 8.22 15.34
N VAL A 192 -17.73 7.99 15.16
CA VAL A 192 -17.14 7.64 13.85
C VAL A 192 -17.33 6.15 13.57
N SER A 193 -16.88 5.28 14.49
CA SER A 193 -16.96 3.83 14.35
C SER A 193 -16.84 3.10 15.69
N LYS A 194 -17.77 2.18 15.96
CA LYS A 194 -17.71 1.27 17.12
C LYS A 194 -16.50 0.34 17.10
N ALA A 195 -16.10 -0.11 15.91
CA ALA A 195 -14.92 -0.95 15.74
C ALA A 195 -13.66 -0.16 16.08
N LEU A 196 -13.55 1.09 15.60
CA LEU A 196 -12.43 1.96 15.89
C LEU A 196 -12.29 2.24 17.39
N TRP A 197 -13.40 2.57 18.08
CA TRP A 197 -13.37 2.75 19.53
C TRP A 197 -12.89 1.49 20.26
N SER A 198 -13.37 0.31 19.84
CA SER A 198 -12.97 -0.95 20.47
C SER A 198 -11.47 -1.22 20.35
N GLU A 199 -10.85 -0.78 19.25
CA GLU A 199 -9.42 -0.87 18.99
C GLU A 199 -8.61 0.10 19.86
N VAL A 200 -9.00 1.38 19.92
CA VAL A 200 -8.16 2.43 20.53
C VAL A 200 -8.51 2.77 21.98
N LYS A 201 -9.57 2.21 22.57
CA LYS A 201 -10.04 2.57 23.93
C LYS A 201 -8.96 2.45 25.01
N ASN A 202 -8.04 1.49 24.86
CA ASN A 202 -6.94 1.28 25.81
C ASN A 202 -5.88 2.37 25.66
N ASP A 203 -5.53 2.73 24.43
CA ASP A 203 -4.59 3.82 24.14
C ASP A 203 -5.12 5.17 24.60
N VAL A 204 -6.42 5.41 24.44
CA VAL A 204 -7.09 6.61 24.97
C VAL A 204 -6.96 6.67 26.49
N LYS A 205 -7.22 5.55 27.18
CA LYS A 205 -7.08 5.49 28.65
C LYS A 205 -5.64 5.75 29.09
N ILE A 206 -4.66 5.08 28.48
CA ILE A 206 -3.24 5.25 28.78
C ILE A 206 -2.80 6.70 28.54
N THR A 207 -3.24 7.29 27.43
CA THR A 207 -2.95 8.69 27.08
C THR A 207 -3.50 9.65 28.14
N ILE A 208 -4.77 9.47 28.53
CA ILE A 208 -5.40 10.30 29.57
C ILE A 208 -4.68 10.14 30.90
N ASP A 209 -4.35 8.91 31.31
CA ASP A 209 -3.62 8.68 32.56
C ASP A 209 -2.25 9.37 32.55
N GLY A 210 -1.50 9.26 31.44
CA GLY A 210 -0.18 9.88 31.28
C GLY A 210 -0.17 11.41 31.37
N LEU A 211 -1.30 12.07 31.05
CA LEU A 211 -1.43 13.53 31.20
C LEU A 211 -1.35 14.00 32.65
N PHE A 212 -1.75 13.15 33.61
CA PHE A 212 -1.71 13.49 35.04
C PHE A 212 -0.38 13.14 35.69
N ASP A 213 0.40 12.26 35.06
CA ASP A 213 1.67 11.76 35.58
C ASP A 213 2.89 12.56 35.06
N GLY A 214 2.67 13.57 34.22
CA GLY A 214 3.72 14.43 33.65
C GLY A 214 4.58 13.72 32.61
N TYR A 215 4.04 12.70 31.95
CA TYR A 215 4.77 11.92 30.95
C TYR A 215 5.12 12.78 29.72
N MET A 216 6.42 12.86 29.41
CA MET A 216 6.92 13.46 28.17
C MET A 216 7.29 12.35 27.19
N GLU A 217 6.62 12.34 26.05
CA GLU A 217 6.83 11.31 25.03
C GLU A 217 8.18 11.52 24.28
N PRO A 218 8.95 10.46 24.04
CA PRO A 218 10.09 10.51 23.12
C PRO A 218 9.67 10.82 21.68
N PHE A 219 10.45 11.65 20.97
CA PHE A 219 10.18 11.98 19.56
C PHE A 219 10.05 10.74 18.64
N THR A 220 10.86 9.72 18.88
CA THR A 220 10.81 8.46 18.12
C THR A 220 9.47 7.74 18.26
N SER A 221 8.83 7.81 19.43
CA SER A 221 7.49 7.25 19.66
C SER A 221 6.43 7.99 18.83
N ARG A 222 6.51 9.33 18.76
CA ARG A 222 5.65 10.13 17.89
C ARG A 222 5.81 9.76 16.42
N ILE A 223 7.05 9.65 15.94
CA ILE A 223 7.35 9.23 14.56
C ILE A 223 6.81 7.82 14.26
N HIS A 224 6.93 6.89 15.21
CA HIS A 224 6.38 5.55 15.06
C HIS A 224 4.86 5.57 14.87
N ARG A 225 4.14 6.38 15.67
CA ARG A 225 2.68 6.54 15.56
C ARG A 225 2.22 7.27 14.30
N LEU A 226 3.03 8.20 13.77
CA LEU A 226 2.79 8.86 12.47
C LEU A 226 2.91 7.90 11.28
N THR A 227 3.58 6.77 11.47
CA THR A 227 3.90 5.80 10.41
C THR A 227 3.49 4.38 10.83
N PRO A 228 2.23 4.14 11.22
CA PRO A 228 1.82 2.89 11.85
C PRO A 228 1.79 1.70 10.87
N LYS A 229 1.62 1.98 9.57
CA LYS A 229 1.71 0.96 8.50
C LYS A 229 3.15 0.54 8.17
N HIS A 230 4.13 1.25 8.72
CA HIS A 230 5.56 1.04 8.49
C HIS A 230 6.15 0.22 9.64
N LYS A 231 6.63 -0.98 9.31
CA LYS A 231 7.09 -1.99 10.28
C LYS A 231 8.55 -1.88 10.65
N GLU A 232 9.26 -0.88 10.12
CA GLU A 232 10.61 -0.52 10.50
C GLU A 232 10.68 -0.36 12.02
N SER A 233 11.59 -1.09 12.65
CA SER A 233 11.92 -0.99 14.06
C SER A 233 12.39 0.42 14.41
N ALA A 234 12.34 0.77 15.70
CA ALA A 234 12.87 2.05 16.16
C ALA A 234 14.34 2.25 15.77
N PHE A 235 15.12 1.16 15.72
CA PHE A 235 16.53 1.19 15.30
C PHE A 235 16.68 1.46 13.80
N GLU A 236 15.88 0.81 12.94
CA GLU A 236 15.89 1.05 11.49
C GLU A 236 15.45 2.48 11.16
N LYS A 237 14.39 2.97 11.82
CA LYS A 237 13.95 4.37 11.67
C LYS A 237 15.06 5.34 12.08
N ASP A 238 15.79 5.05 13.17
CA ASP A 238 16.93 5.88 13.59
C ASP A 238 18.07 5.91 12.57
N ILE A 239 18.38 4.80 11.91
CA ILE A 239 19.36 4.75 10.83
C ILE A 239 18.91 5.64 9.65
N ILE A 240 17.65 5.50 9.22
CA ILE A 240 17.09 6.27 8.10
C ILE A 240 17.05 7.76 8.42
N MET A 241 16.67 8.13 9.64
CA MET A 241 16.61 9.54 10.07
C MET A 241 18.00 10.20 10.07
N GLY A 242 19.05 9.41 10.34
CA GLY A 242 20.44 9.81 10.17
C GLY A 242 20.81 11.11 10.90
N SER A 243 21.65 11.93 10.27
CA SER A 243 22.12 13.20 10.83
C SER A 243 21.04 14.27 10.94
N GLU A 244 20.00 14.22 10.11
CA GLU A 244 18.92 15.22 10.09
C GLU A 244 17.93 15.07 11.26
N LYS A 245 17.99 13.95 12.00
CA LYS A 245 17.09 13.63 13.12
C LYS A 245 16.93 14.78 14.10
N SER A 246 18.04 15.35 14.58
CA SER A 246 18.02 16.39 15.61
C SER A 246 17.34 17.67 15.12
N ASP A 247 17.60 18.07 13.88
CA ASP A 247 17.09 19.30 13.30
C ASP A 247 15.60 19.18 12.99
N VAL A 248 15.18 18.07 12.40
CA VAL A 248 13.76 17.80 12.12
C VAL A 248 12.99 17.63 13.42
N GLN A 249 13.55 16.96 14.44
CA GLN A 249 12.94 16.86 15.76
C GLN A 249 12.71 18.25 16.37
N THR A 250 13.71 19.12 16.32
CA THR A 250 13.59 20.49 16.84
C THR A 250 12.54 21.28 16.07
N PHE A 251 12.49 21.12 14.76
CA PHE A 251 11.51 21.77 13.89
C PHE A 251 10.07 21.30 14.17
N LEU A 252 9.85 20.00 14.41
CA LEU A 252 8.53 19.42 14.64
C LEU A 252 8.06 19.47 16.09
N PHE A 253 8.95 19.81 17.03
CA PHE A 253 8.69 19.74 18.47
C PHE A 253 7.45 20.53 18.89
N ASP A 254 7.26 21.72 18.33
CA ASP A 254 6.17 22.65 18.67
C ASP A 254 5.05 22.68 17.62
N LYS A 255 4.95 21.67 16.75
CA LYS A 255 4.02 21.66 15.61
C LYS A 255 3.04 20.51 15.65
N ASP A 256 1.80 20.79 15.28
CA ASP A 256 0.76 19.81 15.04
C ASP A 256 0.70 19.49 13.54
N LEU A 257 0.65 18.20 13.23
CA LEU A 257 0.69 17.66 11.87
C LEU A 257 -0.67 17.06 11.56
N TRP A 258 -1.30 17.47 10.48
CA TRP A 258 -2.66 17.02 10.13
C TRP A 258 -2.65 16.18 8.86
N TYR A 259 -3.26 15.00 8.91
CA TYR A 259 -3.43 14.08 7.78
C TYR A 259 -2.12 13.45 7.26
N VAL A 260 -1.16 13.17 8.14
CA VAL A 260 0.16 12.62 7.75
C VAL A 260 0.01 11.19 7.24
N GLU A 261 -0.57 10.31 8.05
CA GLU A 261 -0.76 8.90 7.67
C GLU A 261 -1.59 8.78 6.37
N PRO A 262 -2.79 9.38 6.24
CA PRO A 262 -3.59 9.16 5.05
C PRO A 262 -2.97 9.79 3.80
N SER A 263 -2.10 10.80 3.93
CA SER A 263 -1.40 11.40 2.79
C SER A 263 -0.16 10.64 2.34
N MET A 264 0.54 9.92 3.23
CA MET A 264 1.86 9.35 2.92
C MET A 264 2.00 7.86 3.21
N HIS A 265 0.95 7.16 3.65
CA HIS A 265 1.01 5.74 3.99
C HIS A 265 1.51 4.81 2.88
N ALA A 266 1.42 5.24 1.62
CA ALA A 266 1.89 4.47 0.47
C ALA A 266 3.38 4.69 0.17
N LEU A 267 4.01 5.73 0.72
CA LEU A 267 5.44 6.04 0.53
C LEU A 267 6.31 5.21 1.47
N SER A 268 7.60 5.05 1.16
CA SER A 268 8.54 4.43 2.12
C SER A 268 8.78 5.35 3.33
N PHE A 269 9.25 4.81 4.46
CA PHE A 269 9.63 5.66 5.59
C PHE A 269 10.75 6.65 5.22
N GLU A 270 11.69 6.25 4.35
CA GLU A 270 12.74 7.11 3.83
C GLU A 270 12.16 8.31 3.04
N ASP A 271 11.15 8.08 2.22
CA ASP A 271 10.45 9.13 1.47
C ASP A 271 9.67 10.07 2.40
N ILE A 272 8.95 9.52 3.40
CA ILE A 272 8.27 10.31 4.43
C ILE A 272 9.26 11.22 5.16
N TRP A 273 10.40 10.66 5.57
CA TRP A 273 11.44 11.43 6.25
C TRP A 273 12.03 12.51 5.35
N THR A 274 12.25 12.21 4.06
CA THR A 274 12.70 13.19 3.07
C THR A 274 11.72 14.36 2.97
N VAL A 275 10.40 14.10 2.98
CA VAL A 275 9.38 15.16 2.98
C VAL A 275 9.51 16.06 4.22
N PHE A 276 9.76 15.49 5.41
CA PHE A 276 9.97 16.31 6.61
C PHE A 276 11.25 17.15 6.55
N VAL A 277 12.34 16.62 5.98
CA VAL A 277 13.58 17.39 5.76
C VAL A 277 13.33 18.55 4.79
N MET A 278 12.68 18.29 3.65
CA MET A 278 12.32 19.32 2.68
C MET A 278 11.41 20.40 3.30
N LEU A 279 10.44 19.97 4.11
CA LEU A 279 9.51 20.85 4.78
C LEU A 279 10.22 21.78 5.79
N LYS A 280 11.14 21.24 6.61
CA LYS A 280 12.01 22.02 7.49
C LYS A 280 12.75 23.09 6.69
N ASN A 281 13.37 22.69 5.58
CA ASN A 281 14.20 23.57 4.76
C ASN A 281 13.39 24.70 4.09
N GLU A 282 12.18 24.40 3.60
CA GLU A 282 11.30 25.38 2.95
C GLU A 282 10.65 26.37 3.94
N ILE A 283 10.25 25.90 5.13
CA ILE A 283 9.65 26.75 6.16
C ILE A 283 10.71 27.61 6.83
N GLY A 284 11.89 27.05 7.11
CA GLY A 284 12.98 27.73 7.81
C GLY A 284 12.58 28.13 9.23
N THR A 285 12.76 29.41 9.57
CA THR A 285 12.53 29.95 10.92
C THR A 285 11.15 30.57 11.13
N ARG A 286 10.22 30.40 10.17
CA ARG A 286 8.87 30.97 10.27
C ARG A 286 8.10 30.37 11.45
N LYS A 287 7.37 31.21 12.17
CA LYS A 287 6.57 30.81 13.33
C LYS A 287 5.24 30.20 12.88
N VAL A 288 5.26 28.90 12.64
CA VAL A 288 4.08 28.11 12.25
C VAL A 288 3.83 27.03 13.28
N GLN A 289 2.54 26.79 13.56
CA GLN A 289 2.07 25.84 14.56
C GLN A 289 1.40 24.63 13.92
N HIS A 290 0.71 24.81 12.79
CA HIS A 290 -0.01 23.74 12.12
C HIS A 290 0.57 23.44 10.74
N ILE A 291 0.72 22.16 10.41
CA ILE A 291 1.15 21.68 9.10
C ILE A 291 0.08 20.73 8.56
N HIS A 292 -0.56 21.10 7.45
CA HIS A 292 -1.61 20.33 6.80
C HIS A 292 -1.11 19.58 5.56
N PHE A 293 -1.35 18.27 5.55
CA PHE A 293 -1.08 17.37 4.43
C PHE A 293 -2.35 16.99 3.63
N GLU A 294 -3.50 17.62 3.94
CA GLU A 294 -4.77 17.32 3.27
C GLU A 294 -4.70 17.48 1.74
N LYS A 295 -4.01 18.53 1.25
CA LYS A 295 -3.82 18.72 -0.20
C LYS A 295 -3.02 17.59 -0.82
N LEU A 296 -1.98 17.12 -0.14
CA LEU A 296 -1.20 15.97 -0.60
C LEU A 296 -2.05 14.70 -0.63
N MET A 297 -2.84 14.46 0.41
CA MET A 297 -3.80 13.34 0.45
C MET A 297 -4.76 13.40 -0.74
N GLN A 298 -5.36 14.55 -1.04
CA GLN A 298 -6.27 14.70 -2.18
C GLN A 298 -5.58 14.44 -3.53
N GLN A 299 -4.29 14.79 -3.66
CA GLN A 299 -3.52 14.58 -4.89
C GLN A 299 -3.16 13.11 -5.15
N LEU A 300 -3.03 12.30 -4.10
CA LEU A 300 -2.57 10.91 -4.20
C LEU A 300 -3.70 9.89 -4.37
N HIS A 301 -4.97 10.32 -4.37
CA HIS A 301 -6.12 9.45 -4.57
C HIS A 301 -6.93 9.86 -5.79
N TYR A 302 -7.53 8.90 -6.49
CA TYR A 302 -8.47 9.14 -7.58
C TYR A 302 -9.62 8.12 -7.56
N ASP A 303 -10.72 8.43 -8.25
CA ASP A 303 -11.83 7.51 -8.40
C ASP A 303 -11.57 6.56 -9.57
N PHE A 304 -11.52 5.25 -9.27
CA PHE A 304 -11.42 4.19 -10.26
C PHE A 304 -12.65 3.29 -10.14
N LYS A 305 -13.54 3.35 -11.16
CA LYS A 305 -14.77 2.54 -11.26
C LYS A 305 -15.68 2.64 -10.01
N GLY A 306 -15.77 3.83 -9.39
CA GLY A 306 -16.63 4.08 -8.23
C GLY A 306 -15.99 3.72 -6.88
N LYS A 307 -14.66 3.48 -6.86
CA LYS A 307 -13.88 3.21 -5.64
C LYS A 307 -12.66 4.14 -5.59
N LYS A 308 -12.36 4.68 -4.41
CA LYS A 308 -11.14 5.42 -4.14
C LYS A 308 -9.93 4.48 -4.30
N LYS A 309 -8.99 4.80 -5.19
CA LYS A 309 -7.71 4.11 -5.39
C LYS A 309 -6.54 5.08 -5.25
N ASP A 310 -5.38 4.54 -4.85
CA ASP A 310 -4.12 5.27 -4.84
C ASP A 310 -3.65 5.52 -6.28
N ASN A 311 -3.20 6.73 -6.58
CA ASN A 311 -2.65 7.08 -7.88
C ASN A 311 -1.18 6.65 -7.96
N VAL A 312 -0.94 5.39 -8.40
CA VAL A 312 0.41 4.82 -8.50
C VAL A 312 1.31 5.65 -9.43
N TYR A 313 0.75 6.25 -10.48
CA TYR A 313 1.49 7.07 -11.43
C TYR A 313 2.02 8.35 -10.77
N ARG A 314 1.18 9.08 -10.02
CA ARG A 314 1.61 10.26 -9.26
C ARG A 314 2.64 9.89 -8.19
N LYS A 315 2.40 8.77 -7.51
CA LYS A 315 3.33 8.22 -6.51
C LYS A 315 4.72 8.00 -7.10
N ARG A 316 4.84 7.31 -8.24
CA ARG A 316 6.13 7.03 -8.91
C ARG A 316 6.89 8.31 -9.29
N VAL A 317 6.18 9.33 -9.77
CA VAL A 317 6.77 10.64 -10.06
C VAL A 317 7.29 11.33 -8.80
N ILE A 318 6.55 11.24 -7.68
CA ILE A 318 6.98 11.78 -6.38
C ILE A 318 8.17 10.98 -5.81
N GLU A 319 8.15 9.66 -5.86
CA GLU A 319 9.25 8.78 -5.39
C GLU A 319 10.55 9.11 -6.12
N LYS A 320 10.50 9.28 -7.46
CA LYS A 320 11.67 9.72 -8.23
C LYS A 320 12.18 11.08 -7.76
N TYR A 321 11.28 12.05 -7.60
CA TYR A 321 11.62 13.40 -7.16
C TYR A 321 12.29 13.41 -5.78
N LEU A 322 11.77 12.61 -4.85
CA LEU A 322 12.33 12.48 -3.50
C LEU A 322 13.70 11.79 -3.51
N ARG A 323 13.87 10.74 -4.33
CA ARG A 323 15.16 10.08 -4.52
C ARG A 323 16.22 11.04 -5.06
N GLU A 324 15.90 11.80 -6.12
CA GLU A 324 16.83 12.79 -6.68
C GLU A 324 17.17 13.90 -5.67
N TYR A 325 16.22 14.29 -4.82
CA TYR A 325 16.49 15.23 -3.73
C TYR A 325 17.49 14.65 -2.72
N ARG A 326 17.36 13.38 -2.32
CA ARG A 326 18.33 12.72 -1.44
C ARG A 326 19.72 12.63 -2.04
N GLU A 327 19.82 12.41 -3.35
CA GLU A 327 21.10 12.27 -4.05
C GLU A 327 21.88 13.58 -4.20
N ASN A 328 21.18 14.70 -4.46
CA ASN A 328 21.86 15.95 -4.86
C ASN A 328 21.14 17.26 -4.47
N GLU A 329 20.03 17.20 -3.73
CA GLU A 329 19.19 18.32 -3.31
C GLU A 329 18.59 19.18 -4.45
N LYS A 330 18.78 18.77 -5.71
CA LYS A 330 18.34 19.49 -6.92
C LYS A 330 17.53 18.56 -7.84
N PRO A 331 16.36 18.09 -7.38
CA PRO A 331 15.54 17.17 -8.14
C PRO A 331 15.01 17.79 -9.44
N ASN A 332 14.74 16.95 -10.43
CA ASN A 332 14.17 17.35 -11.69
C ASN A 332 12.73 17.84 -11.52
N THR A 333 12.49 19.11 -11.84
CA THR A 333 11.18 19.75 -11.69
C THR A 333 10.30 19.71 -12.94
N THR A 334 10.71 18.99 -13.99
CA THR A 334 9.95 18.90 -15.26
C THR A 334 8.56 18.35 -15.06
N HIS A 335 8.37 17.34 -14.19
CA HIS A 335 7.07 16.70 -13.97
C HIS A 335 6.39 17.14 -12.68
N VAL A 336 7.16 17.39 -11.63
CA VAL A 336 6.63 17.70 -10.30
C VAL A 336 7.60 18.59 -9.52
N SER A 337 7.07 19.40 -8.61
CA SER A 337 7.86 20.17 -7.65
C SER A 337 7.22 20.13 -6.27
N PHE A 338 8.02 20.09 -5.21
CA PHE A 338 7.53 20.23 -3.85
C PHE A 338 7.05 21.66 -3.59
N LYS A 339 5.90 21.81 -2.95
CA LYS A 339 5.29 23.12 -2.66
C LYS A 339 4.79 23.23 -1.24
N VAL A 340 5.23 24.31 -0.61
CA VAL A 340 4.82 24.73 0.73
C VAL A 340 4.15 26.09 0.61
N LYS A 341 2.87 26.18 1.00
CA LYS A 341 2.15 27.46 1.11
C LYS A 341 2.03 27.82 2.59
N VAL A 342 2.52 28.99 2.97
CA VAL A 342 2.44 29.49 4.35
C VAL A 342 1.31 30.51 4.45
N ASP A 343 0.52 30.39 5.51
CA ASP A 343 -0.48 31.36 5.95
C ASP A 343 -0.05 31.83 7.35
N GLU A 344 0.61 32.99 7.41
CA GLU A 344 1.21 33.50 8.66
C GLU A 344 0.13 33.98 9.64
N ASP A 345 -0.97 34.55 9.15
CA ASP A 345 -2.09 35.00 9.97
C ASP A 345 -2.72 33.82 10.72
N MET A 346 -2.86 32.69 10.03
CA MET A 346 -3.39 31.44 10.59
C MET A 346 -2.31 30.55 11.21
N LYS A 347 -1.03 30.96 11.22
CA LYS A 347 0.13 30.16 11.64
C LYS A 347 0.14 28.73 11.06
N THR A 348 -0.32 28.60 9.82
CA THR A 348 -0.61 27.31 9.18
C THR A 348 0.17 27.14 7.89
N VAL A 349 0.65 25.93 7.65
CA VAL A 349 1.36 25.56 6.41
C VAL A 349 0.62 24.46 5.68
N TYR A 350 0.58 24.55 4.35
CA TYR A 350 0.02 23.52 3.47
C TYR A 350 1.12 22.86 2.65
N VAL A 351 1.18 21.54 2.73
CA VAL A 351 2.15 20.70 2.02
C VAL A 351 1.50 20.05 0.81
N SER A 352 2.15 20.09 -0.34
CA SER A 352 1.66 19.51 -1.59
C SER A 352 2.79 19.27 -2.60
N PHE A 353 2.50 18.49 -3.64
CA PHE A 353 3.34 18.40 -4.83
C PHE A 353 2.62 19.05 -6.01
N GLN A 354 3.24 20.06 -6.63
CA GLN A 354 2.70 20.70 -7.81
C GLN A 354 3.23 20.01 -9.06
N PHE A 355 2.34 19.28 -9.73
CA PHE A 355 2.61 18.68 -11.03
C PHE A 355 2.58 19.76 -12.12
N SER A 356 3.55 19.69 -13.03
CA SER A 356 3.61 20.59 -14.19
C SER A 356 2.51 20.23 -15.20
N ALA A 357 2.29 21.08 -16.21
CA ALA A 357 1.36 20.76 -17.29
C ALA A 357 1.74 19.45 -18.03
N VAL A 358 3.05 19.21 -18.18
CA VAL A 358 3.57 17.97 -18.79
C VAL A 358 3.34 16.78 -17.85
N GLY A 359 3.61 16.96 -16.54
CA GLY A 359 3.33 15.93 -15.53
C GLY A 359 1.86 15.54 -15.50
N GLU A 360 0.95 16.52 -15.44
CA GLU A 360 -0.49 16.27 -15.44
C GLU A 360 -0.97 15.57 -16.73
N ALA A 361 -0.45 15.95 -17.89
CA ALA A 361 -0.77 15.29 -19.15
C ALA A 361 -0.32 13.82 -19.17
N LEU A 362 0.89 13.53 -18.68
CA LEU A 362 1.41 12.16 -18.56
C LEU A 362 0.53 11.32 -17.63
N ILE A 363 0.23 11.84 -16.43
CA ILE A 363 -0.60 11.14 -15.45
C ILE A 363 -2.00 10.88 -16.00
N THR A 364 -2.61 11.88 -16.64
CA THR A 364 -3.96 11.75 -17.22
C THR A 364 -3.98 10.68 -18.31
N PHE A 365 -2.99 10.68 -19.20
CA PHE A 365 -2.86 9.65 -20.23
C PHE A 365 -2.79 8.26 -19.59
N CYS A 366 -1.94 8.07 -18.56
CA CYS A 366 -1.76 6.74 -17.96
C CYS A 366 -3.00 6.22 -17.23
N VAL A 367 -3.72 7.11 -16.51
CA VAL A 367 -4.96 6.76 -15.82
C VAL A 367 -6.07 6.38 -16.81
N GLU A 368 -6.16 7.07 -17.95
CA GLU A 368 -7.15 6.71 -18.99
C GLU A 368 -6.74 5.46 -19.77
N ALA A 369 -5.45 5.32 -20.08
CA ALA A 369 -4.90 4.17 -20.78
C ALA A 369 -5.16 2.84 -20.04
N GLU A 370 -5.09 2.83 -18.71
CA GLU A 370 -5.39 1.66 -17.88
C GLU A 370 -6.86 1.18 -18.01
N LYS A 371 -7.77 2.03 -18.48
CA LYS A 371 -9.20 1.70 -18.57
C LYS A 371 -9.61 1.06 -19.90
N ILE A 372 -8.73 1.01 -20.89
CA ILE A 372 -9.08 0.74 -22.29
C ILE A 372 -8.72 -0.69 -22.71
N ASP A 373 -7.44 -0.97 -22.97
CA ASP A 373 -6.97 -2.25 -23.52
C ASP A 373 -5.46 -2.48 -23.29
N MET A 374 -4.98 -3.64 -23.74
CA MET A 374 -3.59 -4.11 -23.60
C MET A 374 -2.54 -3.19 -24.25
N MET A 375 -2.85 -2.57 -25.40
CA MET A 375 -1.90 -1.69 -26.08
C MET A 375 -1.67 -0.41 -25.29
N HIS A 376 -2.70 0.08 -24.61
CA HIS A 376 -2.63 1.28 -23.79
C HIS A 376 -1.88 1.02 -22.46
N ALA A 377 -2.03 -0.16 -21.86
CA ALA A 377 -1.21 -0.57 -20.72
C ALA A 377 0.29 -0.62 -21.06
N ARG A 378 0.65 -1.08 -22.27
CA ARG A 378 2.03 -1.06 -22.77
C ARG A 378 2.59 0.35 -22.93
N ALA A 379 1.77 1.31 -23.37
CA ALA A 379 2.17 2.70 -23.47
C ALA A 379 2.58 3.27 -22.10
N ASN A 380 1.91 2.86 -21.01
CA ASN A 380 2.28 3.28 -19.65
C ASN A 380 3.69 2.80 -19.28
N VAL A 381 4.00 1.52 -19.51
CA VAL A 381 5.34 0.96 -19.25
C VAL A 381 6.41 1.70 -20.04
N LEU A 382 6.21 1.87 -21.35
CA LEU A 382 7.18 2.53 -22.24
C LEU A 382 7.44 3.99 -21.85
N LEU A 383 6.38 4.74 -21.53
CA LEU A 383 6.52 6.14 -21.11
C LEU A 383 7.26 6.23 -19.78
N PHE A 384 6.93 5.38 -18.82
CA PHE A 384 7.57 5.41 -17.51
C PHE A 384 9.01 4.92 -17.56
N ASP A 385 9.35 3.94 -18.40
CA ASP A 385 10.75 3.56 -18.68
C ASP A 385 11.51 4.73 -19.31
N PHE A 386 10.93 5.38 -20.33
CA PHE A 386 11.55 6.51 -21.02
C PHE A 386 11.86 7.68 -20.06
N PHE A 387 10.97 7.95 -19.12
CA PHE A 387 11.18 8.99 -18.11
C PHE A 387 11.89 8.48 -16.84
N GLY A 388 12.29 7.20 -16.76
CA GLY A 388 12.94 6.61 -15.59
C GLY A 388 12.09 6.69 -14.32
N LEU A 389 10.77 6.53 -14.47
CA LEU A 389 9.76 6.60 -13.41
C LEU A 389 9.43 5.22 -12.82
N ARG A 390 9.81 4.12 -13.49
CA ARG A 390 9.73 2.78 -12.90
C ARG A 390 10.82 2.59 -11.87
N LYS A 391 10.53 1.81 -10.82
CA LYS A 391 11.53 1.44 -9.82
C LYS A 391 12.60 0.53 -10.41
N ASP A 392 12.19 -0.44 -11.20
CA ASP A 392 13.03 -1.38 -11.92
C ASP A 392 12.30 -1.90 -13.18
N ALA A 393 12.96 -2.80 -13.92
CA ALA A 393 12.41 -3.40 -15.14
C ALA A 393 11.21 -4.34 -14.85
N TYR A 394 10.91 -4.65 -13.59
CA TYR A 394 9.86 -5.57 -13.15
C TYR A 394 8.66 -4.87 -12.51
N ASP A 395 8.71 -3.56 -12.24
CA ASP A 395 7.62 -2.76 -11.68
C ASP A 395 6.32 -2.87 -12.52
N ARG A 396 5.29 -3.54 -11.98
CA ARG A 396 4.02 -3.85 -12.66
C ARG A 396 2.86 -2.90 -12.30
N PHE A 397 3.15 -1.77 -11.65
CA PHE A 397 2.15 -0.79 -11.21
C PHE A 397 1.04 -1.43 -10.34
N HIS A 398 -0.22 -1.43 -10.81
CA HIS A 398 -1.36 -2.00 -10.08
C HIS A 398 -1.50 -3.52 -10.21
N ASN A 399 -0.78 -4.16 -11.14
CA ASN A 399 -0.92 -5.59 -11.42
C ASN A 399 0.06 -6.47 -10.61
N GLU A 400 0.89 -5.85 -9.75
CA GLU A 400 1.88 -6.58 -8.95
C GLU A 400 1.22 -7.53 -7.94
N GLU A 401 0.16 -7.10 -7.26
CA GLU A 401 -0.58 -7.95 -6.31
C GLU A 401 -1.23 -9.15 -7.01
N VAL A 402 -1.93 -8.91 -8.12
CA VAL A 402 -2.58 -9.96 -8.92
C VAL A 402 -1.55 -10.96 -9.46
N TYR A 403 -0.39 -10.47 -9.92
CA TYR A 403 0.70 -11.32 -10.37
C TYR A 403 1.23 -12.23 -9.24
N LEU A 404 1.48 -11.66 -8.06
CA LEU A 404 1.95 -12.42 -6.91
C LEU A 404 0.90 -13.46 -6.47
N GLU A 405 -0.39 -13.10 -6.47
CA GLU A 405 -1.48 -14.05 -6.18
C GLU A 405 -1.52 -15.21 -7.18
N HIS A 406 -1.39 -14.95 -8.48
CA HIS A 406 -1.30 -15.99 -9.51
C HIS A 406 -0.09 -16.90 -9.30
N MET A 407 1.10 -16.34 -9.01
CA MET A 407 2.28 -17.14 -8.68
C MET A 407 2.04 -18.05 -7.47
N ASN A 408 1.30 -17.54 -6.47
CA ASN A 408 0.99 -18.26 -5.23
C ASN A 408 -0.03 -19.38 -5.42
N SER A 409 -0.92 -19.28 -6.41
CA SER A 409 -1.93 -20.31 -6.70
C SER A 409 -1.36 -21.65 -7.21
N SER A 410 -0.07 -21.69 -7.58
CA SER A 410 0.64 -22.88 -8.08
C SER A 410 1.36 -23.71 -6.98
N ALA A 411 1.02 -23.49 -5.70
CA ALA A 411 1.73 -24.08 -4.57
C ALA A 411 1.78 -25.61 -4.59
N ASP A 412 0.67 -26.28 -4.91
CA ASP A 412 0.60 -27.75 -4.88
C ASP A 412 1.55 -28.43 -5.88
N ASP A 413 1.73 -27.87 -7.08
CA ASP A 413 2.63 -28.39 -8.12
C ASP A 413 4.12 -28.23 -7.79
N LYS A 414 4.44 -27.36 -6.82
CA LYS A 414 5.81 -27.06 -6.39
C LYS A 414 6.28 -27.97 -5.25
N ARG A 415 5.35 -28.68 -4.58
CA ARG A 415 5.64 -29.56 -3.44
C ARG A 415 6.65 -30.66 -3.74
N ILE A 416 6.71 -31.13 -5.00
CA ILE A 416 7.69 -32.13 -5.44
C ILE A 416 9.15 -31.72 -5.20
N ILE A 417 9.44 -30.42 -5.07
CA ILE A 417 10.77 -29.91 -4.74
C ILE A 417 11.19 -30.37 -3.33
N LEU A 418 10.25 -30.43 -2.38
CA LEU A 418 10.50 -30.74 -0.97
C LEU A 418 11.12 -32.13 -0.78
N ASP A 419 10.67 -33.12 -1.57
CA ASP A 419 11.18 -34.50 -1.55
C ASP A 419 12.68 -34.60 -1.86
N TYR A 420 13.23 -33.58 -2.52
CA TYR A 420 14.63 -33.57 -2.97
C TYR A 420 15.51 -32.58 -2.22
N ILE A 421 14.97 -31.85 -1.23
CA ILE A 421 15.76 -30.96 -0.37
C ILE A 421 16.77 -31.76 0.45
N LYS A 422 17.97 -31.22 0.60
CA LYS A 422 19.07 -31.84 1.34
C LYS A 422 19.82 -30.81 2.18
N GLY A 423 20.31 -31.26 3.34
CA GLY A 423 21.09 -30.47 4.29
C GLY A 423 20.28 -29.34 4.90
N ASP A 424 20.95 -28.34 5.46
CA ASP A 424 20.32 -27.36 6.35
C ASP A 424 20.24 -25.96 5.76
N THR A 425 21.13 -25.59 4.85
CA THR A 425 21.09 -24.29 4.16
C THR A 425 20.46 -24.43 2.78
N ILE A 426 19.32 -23.78 2.58
CA ILE A 426 18.52 -23.85 1.35
C ILE A 426 18.40 -22.45 0.74
N VAL A 427 18.63 -22.35 -0.55
CA VAL A 427 18.52 -21.10 -1.31
C VAL A 427 17.48 -21.27 -2.42
N ASP A 428 16.47 -20.41 -2.42
CA ASP A 428 15.49 -20.28 -3.50
C ASP A 428 15.85 -19.06 -4.36
N VAL A 429 16.11 -19.29 -5.65
CA VAL A 429 16.54 -18.25 -6.59
C VAL A 429 15.34 -17.75 -7.39
N GLY A 430 15.06 -16.45 -7.32
CA GLY A 430 13.83 -15.86 -7.86
C GLY A 430 12.65 -16.10 -6.93
N ALA A 431 12.78 -15.70 -5.67
CA ALA A 431 11.82 -16.05 -4.63
C ALA A 431 10.39 -15.52 -4.86
N GLY A 432 10.24 -14.44 -5.65
CA GLY A 432 8.93 -13.90 -6.04
C GLY A 432 8.00 -13.67 -4.83
N GLY A 433 6.78 -14.21 -4.85
CA GLY A 433 5.82 -14.11 -3.74
C GLY A 433 6.17 -14.88 -2.45
N GLY A 434 7.27 -15.64 -2.45
CA GLY A 434 7.80 -16.32 -1.26
C GLY A 434 7.16 -17.68 -0.97
N VAL A 435 6.35 -18.20 -1.88
CA VAL A 435 5.60 -19.46 -1.69
C VAL A 435 6.52 -20.63 -1.40
N MET A 436 7.64 -20.71 -2.14
CA MET A 436 8.63 -21.76 -1.91
C MET A 436 9.32 -21.59 -0.55
N LEU A 437 9.61 -20.35 -0.13
CA LEU A 437 10.16 -20.06 1.19
C LEU A 437 9.22 -20.54 2.30
N ASP A 438 7.92 -20.22 2.17
CA ASP A 438 6.89 -20.64 3.11
C ASP A 438 6.72 -22.16 3.14
N MET A 439 6.61 -22.80 1.97
CA MET A 439 6.46 -24.26 1.89
C MET A 439 7.65 -24.99 2.51
N ILE A 440 8.88 -24.52 2.27
CA ILE A 440 10.06 -25.12 2.88
C ILE A 440 10.02 -24.93 4.40
N GLU A 441 9.68 -23.75 4.89
CA GLU A 441 9.60 -23.49 6.33
C GLU A 441 8.51 -24.31 7.03
N GLU A 442 7.33 -24.43 6.41
CA GLU A 442 6.17 -25.10 7.00
C GLU A 442 6.33 -26.62 7.01
N GLU A 443 7.06 -27.18 6.06
CA GLU A 443 7.17 -28.63 5.86
C GLU A 443 8.55 -29.21 6.17
N THR A 444 9.51 -28.38 6.53
CA THR A 444 10.83 -28.83 6.95
C THR A 444 11.24 -28.23 8.29
N GLU A 445 11.89 -29.03 9.14
CA GLU A 445 12.32 -28.58 10.46
C GLU A 445 13.78 -28.10 10.44
N ASN A 446 14.04 -27.02 11.19
CA ASN A 446 15.38 -26.51 11.51
C ASN A 446 16.26 -26.17 10.29
N LYS A 447 15.67 -25.65 9.21
CA LYS A 447 16.40 -25.20 8.01
C LYS A 447 16.70 -23.70 8.06
N ARG A 448 17.86 -23.32 7.51
CA ARG A 448 18.22 -21.93 7.18
C ARG A 448 17.83 -21.68 5.73
N ILE A 449 16.77 -20.91 5.54
CA ILE A 449 16.13 -20.71 4.24
C ILE A 449 16.41 -19.29 3.78
N TYR A 450 16.91 -19.14 2.55
CA TYR A 450 17.22 -17.85 1.95
C TYR A 450 16.52 -17.71 0.59
N GLY A 451 15.78 -16.63 0.39
CA GLY A 451 15.32 -16.19 -0.92
C GLY A 451 16.30 -15.19 -1.54
N ILE A 452 16.65 -15.39 -2.81
CA ILE A 452 17.43 -14.44 -3.60
C ILE A 452 16.53 -13.84 -4.66
N ASP A 453 16.46 -12.52 -4.72
CA ASP A 453 15.75 -11.81 -5.79
C ASP A 453 16.50 -10.53 -6.18
N ILE A 454 16.38 -10.13 -7.44
CA ILE A 454 16.99 -8.90 -7.94
C ILE A 454 16.05 -7.70 -7.76
N SER A 455 14.73 -7.93 -7.73
CA SER A 455 13.73 -6.86 -7.64
C SER A 455 13.62 -6.31 -6.22
N GLU A 456 13.70 -4.99 -6.10
CA GLU A 456 13.57 -4.32 -4.81
C GLU A 456 12.15 -4.40 -4.26
N ASN A 457 11.13 -4.33 -5.13
CA ASN A 457 9.74 -4.49 -4.72
C ASN A 457 9.47 -5.87 -4.13
N VAL A 458 10.01 -6.92 -4.74
CA VAL A 458 9.88 -8.30 -4.25
C VAL A 458 10.54 -8.43 -2.88
N ILE A 459 11.77 -7.95 -2.73
CA ILE A 459 12.49 -7.97 -1.45
C ILE A 459 11.72 -7.22 -0.36
N ASP A 460 11.20 -6.03 -0.65
CA ASP A 460 10.41 -5.25 0.30
C ASP A 460 9.11 -5.96 0.68
N THR A 461 8.43 -6.57 -0.29
CA THR A 461 7.19 -7.33 -0.08
C THR A 461 7.45 -8.56 0.78
N LEU A 462 8.51 -9.30 0.51
CA LEU A 462 8.90 -10.47 1.30
C LEU A 462 9.35 -10.08 2.71
N LYS A 463 10.12 -8.99 2.89
CA LYS A 463 10.48 -8.49 4.23
C LYS A 463 9.24 -8.11 5.05
N LYS A 464 8.27 -7.44 4.43
CA LYS A 464 6.97 -7.14 5.06
C LYS A 464 6.23 -8.42 5.42
N LYS A 465 6.14 -9.39 4.50
CA LYS A 465 5.51 -10.69 4.74
C LYS A 465 6.15 -11.43 5.91
N LYS A 466 7.49 -11.53 5.92
CA LYS A 466 8.26 -12.11 7.02
C LYS A 466 7.87 -11.51 8.37
N GLN A 467 7.83 -10.18 8.46
CA GLN A 467 7.48 -9.49 9.70
C GLN A 467 5.99 -9.61 10.06
N ASN A 468 5.10 -9.64 9.06
CA ASN A 468 3.65 -9.78 9.27
C ASN A 468 3.27 -11.15 9.80
N GLU A 469 3.85 -12.18 9.23
CA GLU A 469 3.50 -13.58 9.49
C GLU A 469 4.44 -14.24 10.49
N GLY A 470 5.51 -13.56 10.93
CA GLY A 470 6.49 -14.09 11.87
C GLY A 470 7.36 -15.19 11.26
N ARG A 471 7.69 -15.08 9.97
CA ARG A 471 8.51 -16.06 9.23
C ARG A 471 9.97 -16.00 9.68
N SER A 472 10.65 -17.13 9.59
CA SER A 472 12.06 -17.32 9.94
C SER A 472 13.01 -17.25 8.74
N TRP A 473 12.53 -17.56 7.52
CA TRP A 473 13.33 -17.44 6.29
C TRP A 473 13.85 -16.01 6.06
N ASP A 474 14.99 -15.85 5.41
CA ASP A 474 15.60 -14.55 5.08
C ASP A 474 15.56 -14.26 3.58
N VAL A 475 15.64 -12.98 3.20
CA VAL A 475 15.72 -12.56 1.80
C VAL A 475 16.88 -11.63 1.56
N ILE A 476 17.57 -11.85 0.44
CA ILE A 476 18.79 -11.13 0.06
C ILE A 476 18.59 -10.56 -1.34
N LYS A 477 18.80 -9.25 -1.49
CA LYS A 477 18.89 -8.61 -2.81
C LYS A 477 20.17 -9.10 -3.49
N GLY A 478 20.04 -9.89 -4.54
CA GLY A 478 21.17 -10.60 -5.12
C GLY A 478 20.94 -10.98 -6.58
N ASP A 479 22.06 -11.18 -7.28
CA ASP A 479 22.05 -11.57 -8.69
C ASP A 479 22.20 -13.09 -8.83
N ALA A 480 21.21 -13.73 -9.46
CA ALA A 480 21.18 -15.17 -9.73
C ALA A 480 22.40 -15.67 -10.53
N ILE A 481 23.07 -14.81 -11.32
CA ILE A 481 24.29 -15.19 -12.06
C ILE A 481 25.58 -15.02 -11.23
N ASN A 482 25.50 -14.49 -10.02
CA ASN A 482 26.64 -14.23 -9.13
C ASN A 482 26.36 -14.54 -7.65
N LEU A 483 25.80 -15.71 -7.33
CA LEU A 483 25.54 -16.15 -5.95
C LEU A 483 26.76 -16.10 -5.01
N SER A 484 27.99 -16.15 -5.55
CA SER A 484 29.22 -15.99 -4.76
C SER A 484 29.40 -14.62 -4.10
N SER A 485 28.61 -13.60 -4.47
CA SER A 485 28.59 -12.32 -3.73
C SER A 485 27.80 -12.40 -2.43
N SER A 486 26.87 -13.35 -2.32
CA SER A 486 25.96 -13.49 -1.18
C SER A 486 26.30 -14.70 -0.30
N PHE A 487 26.92 -15.74 -0.87
CA PHE A 487 27.24 -16.97 -0.16
C PHE A 487 28.71 -17.38 -0.34
N GLU A 488 29.28 -17.93 0.73
CA GLU A 488 30.63 -18.49 0.69
C GLU A 488 30.70 -19.75 -0.18
N GLN A 489 31.91 -20.10 -0.63
CA GLN A 489 32.13 -21.31 -1.41
C GLN A 489 31.79 -22.56 -0.57
N GLU A 490 31.10 -23.53 -1.18
CA GLU A 490 30.67 -24.77 -0.50
C GLU A 490 29.93 -24.55 0.83
N SER A 491 29.05 -23.56 0.89
CA SER A 491 28.27 -23.20 2.10
C SER A 491 26.78 -23.59 2.03
N VAL A 492 26.25 -23.85 0.83
CA VAL A 492 24.83 -24.12 0.59
C VAL A 492 24.60 -25.61 0.33
N ASP A 493 23.55 -26.18 0.90
CA ASP A 493 23.22 -27.60 0.76
C ASP A 493 22.24 -27.87 -0.40
N THR A 494 21.24 -27.00 -0.57
CA THR A 494 20.27 -27.09 -1.69
C THR A 494 20.04 -25.72 -2.32
N ILE A 495 20.04 -25.67 -3.66
CA ILE A 495 19.70 -24.47 -4.44
C ILE A 495 18.53 -24.82 -5.37
N VAL A 496 17.47 -24.03 -5.32
CA VAL A 496 16.24 -24.21 -6.10
C VAL A 496 16.16 -23.14 -7.16
N TYR A 497 15.96 -23.56 -8.41
CA TYR A 497 15.56 -22.73 -9.55
C TYR A 497 14.16 -23.18 -9.96
N SER A 498 13.13 -22.50 -9.44
CA SER A 498 11.74 -22.82 -9.71
C SER A 498 11.11 -21.72 -10.57
N SER A 499 10.89 -22.01 -11.85
CA SER A 499 10.26 -21.09 -12.82
C SER A 499 10.98 -19.75 -12.90
N ILE A 500 12.30 -19.78 -13.07
CA ILE A 500 13.14 -18.57 -13.11
C ILE A 500 14.17 -18.60 -14.24
N LEU A 501 14.58 -19.78 -14.74
CA LEU A 501 15.59 -19.88 -15.78
C LEU A 501 15.12 -19.28 -17.11
N HIS A 502 13.82 -19.37 -17.41
CA HIS A 502 13.23 -18.72 -18.59
C HIS A 502 13.26 -17.19 -18.47
N GLU A 503 13.08 -16.63 -17.27
CA GLU A 503 13.23 -15.19 -17.03
C GLU A 503 14.69 -14.75 -17.17
N LEU A 504 15.64 -15.51 -16.59
CA LEU A 504 17.07 -15.23 -16.74
C LEU A 504 17.47 -15.25 -18.23
N PHE A 505 16.97 -16.24 -18.97
CA PHE A 505 17.20 -16.35 -20.41
C PHE A 505 16.65 -15.15 -21.19
N SER A 506 15.46 -14.67 -20.83
CA SER A 506 14.72 -13.67 -21.60
C SER A 506 15.14 -12.23 -21.28
N TYR A 507 15.33 -11.89 -20.01
CA TYR A 507 15.56 -10.51 -19.58
C TYR A 507 17.03 -10.12 -19.49
N ILE A 508 17.90 -11.03 -19.06
CA ILE A 508 19.30 -10.69 -18.80
C ILE A 508 20.05 -10.62 -20.12
N GLU A 509 20.51 -9.41 -20.45
CA GLU A 509 21.44 -9.22 -21.53
C GLU A 509 22.82 -9.73 -21.10
N TYR A 510 23.32 -10.75 -21.79
CA TYR A 510 24.62 -11.34 -21.53
C TYR A 510 25.42 -11.39 -22.83
N GLU A 511 26.63 -10.83 -22.81
CA GLU A 511 27.49 -10.68 -24.00
C GLU A 511 26.81 -9.90 -25.14
N GLY A 512 26.03 -8.86 -24.80
CA GLY A 512 25.41 -7.95 -25.75
C GLY A 512 24.13 -8.47 -26.42
N LYS A 513 23.55 -9.56 -25.92
CA LYS A 513 22.30 -10.13 -26.44
C LYS A 513 21.40 -10.71 -25.33
N LYS A 514 20.09 -10.53 -25.49
CA LYS A 514 19.04 -11.25 -24.75
C LYS A 514 18.77 -12.63 -25.39
N PHE A 515 17.98 -13.47 -24.73
CA PHE A 515 17.66 -14.83 -25.19
C PHE A 515 18.94 -15.65 -25.42
N ASN A 516 19.85 -15.60 -24.43
CA ASN A 516 21.18 -16.18 -24.52
C ASN A 516 21.37 -17.30 -23.50
N HIS A 517 21.46 -18.56 -23.95
CA HIS A 517 21.67 -19.71 -23.06
C HIS A 517 22.96 -19.65 -22.22
N GLU A 518 23.97 -18.86 -22.61
CA GLU A 518 25.18 -18.68 -21.79
C GLU A 518 24.88 -18.04 -20.42
N VAL A 519 23.78 -17.28 -20.28
CA VAL A 519 23.37 -16.73 -18.99
C VAL A 519 22.94 -17.82 -18.00
N ILE A 520 22.23 -18.84 -18.50
CA ILE A 520 21.81 -20.00 -17.70
C ILE A 520 23.05 -20.77 -17.25
N LYS A 521 24.00 -20.99 -18.18
CA LYS A 521 25.28 -21.64 -17.86
C LYS A 521 26.04 -20.88 -16.80
N LYS A 522 26.11 -19.55 -16.88
CA LYS A 522 26.74 -18.70 -15.87
C LYS A 522 26.05 -18.84 -14.51
N GLY A 523 24.72 -18.80 -14.46
CA GLY A 523 23.91 -19.01 -13.26
C GLY A 523 24.19 -20.37 -12.61
N LEU A 524 24.08 -21.46 -13.37
CA LEU A 524 24.32 -22.81 -12.87
C LEU A 524 25.77 -23.00 -12.37
N GLN A 525 26.76 -22.43 -13.07
CA GLN A 525 28.16 -22.45 -12.61
C GLN A 525 28.34 -21.67 -11.30
N SER A 526 27.63 -20.54 -11.14
CA SER A 526 27.62 -19.76 -9.91
C SER A 526 27.05 -20.57 -8.74
N ALA A 527 25.90 -21.21 -8.96
CA ALA A 527 25.27 -22.13 -8.00
C ALA A 527 26.21 -23.27 -7.60
N TYR A 528 26.85 -23.92 -8.57
CA TYR A 528 27.77 -25.04 -8.31
C TYR A 528 28.97 -24.66 -7.42
N LYS A 529 29.45 -23.41 -7.49
CA LYS A 529 30.57 -22.93 -6.66
C LYS A 529 30.20 -22.84 -5.18
N VAL A 530 29.02 -22.30 -4.87
CA VAL A 530 28.55 -22.14 -3.48
C VAL A 530 27.94 -23.42 -2.92
N LEU A 531 27.58 -24.37 -3.77
CA LEU A 531 27.02 -25.66 -3.37
C LEU A 531 28.07 -26.58 -2.73
N LYS A 532 27.72 -27.19 -1.59
CA LYS A 532 28.52 -28.23 -0.93
C LYS A 532 28.65 -29.49 -1.77
N ARG A 533 29.70 -30.25 -1.50
CA ARG A 533 29.83 -31.65 -1.96
C ARG A 533 28.66 -32.48 -1.44
N GLY A 534 28.03 -33.24 -2.33
CA GLY A 534 26.78 -33.94 -2.05
C GLY A 534 25.54 -33.04 -1.96
N GLY A 535 25.67 -31.72 -2.12
CA GLY A 535 24.54 -30.80 -2.19
C GLY A 535 23.78 -30.90 -3.52
N ARG A 536 22.59 -30.30 -3.59
CA ARG A 536 21.68 -30.42 -4.73
C ARG A 536 21.33 -29.08 -5.40
N ILE A 537 21.24 -29.10 -6.72
CA ILE A 537 20.59 -28.06 -7.52
C ILE A 537 19.30 -28.67 -8.06
N ILE A 538 18.17 -28.06 -7.74
CA ILE A 538 16.84 -28.48 -8.20
C ILE A 538 16.36 -27.47 -9.23
N ILE A 539 16.00 -27.95 -10.42
CA ILE A 539 15.49 -27.13 -11.52
C ILE A 539 14.07 -27.60 -11.81
N ARG A 540 13.12 -26.67 -11.78
CA ARG A 540 11.71 -26.90 -12.10
C ARG A 540 11.25 -25.77 -13.02
N ASP A 541 11.21 -25.98 -14.32
CA ASP A 541 11.04 -24.88 -15.28
C ASP A 541 10.32 -25.28 -16.57
N GLY A 542 9.98 -24.31 -17.43
CA GLY A 542 9.32 -24.50 -18.72
C GLY A 542 10.11 -25.40 -19.67
N ILE A 543 9.40 -26.19 -20.47
CA ILE A 543 10.01 -27.23 -21.33
C ILE A 543 9.38 -27.26 -22.73
N MET A 544 10.21 -27.53 -23.74
CA MET A 544 9.76 -27.81 -25.10
C MET A 544 9.52 -29.32 -25.29
N THR A 545 8.63 -29.66 -26.21
CA THR A 545 8.44 -31.04 -26.68
C THR A 545 9.65 -31.53 -27.47
N GLU A 546 10.05 -32.78 -27.21
CA GLU A 546 11.23 -33.43 -27.81
C GLU A 546 11.16 -33.51 -29.34
N ASP A 547 10.04 -34.01 -29.88
CA ASP A 547 9.84 -34.04 -31.33
C ASP A 547 9.34 -32.69 -31.85
N LYS A 548 10.31 -31.84 -32.23
CA LYS A 548 10.09 -30.49 -32.74
C LYS A 548 9.32 -30.45 -34.07
N LYS A 549 9.13 -31.60 -34.76
CA LYS A 549 8.44 -31.67 -36.06
C LYS A 549 6.93 -31.86 -35.93
N LEU A 550 6.44 -32.19 -34.74
CA LEU A 550 5.02 -32.41 -34.52
C LEU A 550 4.23 -31.13 -34.82
N MET A 551 3.15 -31.29 -35.56
CA MET A 551 2.19 -30.22 -35.82
C MET A 551 0.92 -30.46 -35.02
N ARG A 552 0.25 -29.38 -34.64
CA ARG A 552 -0.99 -29.38 -33.85
C ARG A 552 -2.01 -28.47 -34.49
N LEU A 553 -3.27 -28.89 -34.43
CA LEU A 553 -4.40 -28.06 -34.81
C LEU A 553 -5.02 -27.48 -33.54
N ILE A 554 -5.21 -26.17 -33.54
CA ILE A 554 -5.86 -25.42 -32.47
C ILE A 554 -7.12 -24.80 -33.06
N ARG A 555 -8.28 -25.15 -32.52
CA ARG A 555 -9.53 -24.48 -32.84
C ARG A 555 -9.95 -23.61 -31.66
N PHE A 556 -10.04 -22.29 -31.88
CA PHE A 556 -10.48 -21.34 -30.87
C PHE A 556 -12.00 -21.39 -30.70
N LYS A 557 -12.45 -21.45 -29.45
CA LYS A 557 -13.87 -21.37 -29.08
C LYS A 557 -14.33 -19.91 -28.93
N ASP A 558 -13.39 -19.04 -28.55
CA ASP A 558 -13.59 -17.60 -28.45
C ASP A 558 -13.36 -16.91 -29.81
N ALA A 559 -14.18 -15.91 -30.12
CA ALA A 559 -14.06 -15.09 -31.33
C ALA A 559 -12.78 -14.22 -31.34
N ASP A 560 -12.22 -13.90 -30.16
CA ASP A 560 -11.00 -13.09 -30.07
C ASP A 560 -9.70 -13.93 -30.01
N GLY A 561 -9.79 -15.26 -29.93
CA GLY A 561 -8.62 -16.14 -29.86
C GLY A 561 -7.65 -16.01 -31.05
N MET A 562 -8.20 -15.82 -32.26
CA MET A 562 -7.39 -15.57 -33.46
C MET A 562 -6.64 -14.24 -33.39
N LYS A 563 -7.30 -13.16 -32.94
CA LYS A 563 -6.67 -11.85 -32.79
C LYS A 563 -5.54 -11.89 -31.76
N PHE A 564 -5.77 -12.61 -30.65
CA PHE A 564 -4.75 -12.80 -29.63
C PHE A 564 -3.52 -13.52 -30.19
N LEU A 565 -3.71 -14.59 -30.98
CA LEU A 565 -2.60 -15.29 -31.64
C LEU A 565 -1.85 -14.40 -32.62
N GLU A 566 -2.56 -13.64 -33.46
CA GLU A 566 -1.96 -12.71 -34.42
C GLU A 566 -1.10 -11.67 -33.69
N GLN A 567 -1.62 -11.10 -32.61
CA GLN A 567 -0.90 -10.13 -31.79
C GLN A 567 0.30 -10.78 -31.07
N TYR A 568 0.11 -11.95 -30.47
CA TYR A 568 1.17 -12.70 -29.81
C TYR A 568 2.33 -12.99 -30.78
N ALA A 569 2.03 -13.53 -31.96
CA ALA A 569 3.04 -13.85 -32.97
C ALA A 569 3.77 -12.60 -33.49
N HIS A 570 3.12 -11.44 -33.47
CA HIS A 570 3.74 -10.16 -33.84
C HIS A 570 4.64 -9.59 -32.74
N GLU A 571 4.24 -9.70 -31.48
CA GLU A 571 4.90 -9.02 -30.37
C GLU A 571 5.97 -9.86 -29.67
N PHE A 572 5.83 -11.19 -29.70
CA PHE A 572 6.70 -12.13 -29.00
C PHE A 572 8.18 -11.95 -29.38
N LYS A 573 9.04 -11.82 -28.37
CA LYS A 573 10.45 -11.45 -28.54
C LYS A 573 11.42 -12.62 -28.58
N GLY A 574 11.04 -13.78 -28.05
CA GLY A 574 11.95 -14.93 -27.94
C GLY A 574 12.38 -15.50 -29.28
N ARG A 575 11.41 -15.74 -30.17
CA ARG A 575 11.63 -16.31 -31.51
C ARG A 575 10.42 -16.06 -32.41
N THR A 576 10.56 -16.33 -33.70
CA THR A 576 9.43 -16.23 -34.65
C THR A 576 8.43 -17.36 -34.40
N ILE A 577 7.18 -17.02 -34.09
CA ILE A 577 6.06 -17.95 -34.00
C ILE A 577 5.57 -18.30 -35.41
N GLN A 578 5.40 -19.60 -35.68
CA GLN A 578 4.90 -20.10 -36.97
C GLN A 578 3.49 -20.66 -36.80
N TYR A 579 2.60 -20.25 -37.69
CA TYR A 579 1.25 -20.80 -37.78
C TYR A 579 0.71 -20.68 -39.20
N GLU A 580 -0.20 -21.58 -39.55
CA GLU A 580 -0.97 -21.57 -40.80
C GLU A 580 -2.46 -21.53 -40.45
N VAL A 581 -3.16 -20.53 -40.97
CA VAL A 581 -4.62 -20.43 -40.82
C VAL A 581 -5.28 -21.40 -41.80
N ILE A 582 -5.97 -22.42 -41.27
CA ILE A 582 -6.63 -23.46 -42.09
C ILE A 582 -8.16 -23.31 -42.14
N ALA A 583 -8.75 -22.57 -41.19
CA ALA A 583 -10.15 -22.15 -41.19
C ALA A 583 -10.32 -20.88 -40.32
N GLU A 584 -11.53 -20.29 -40.31
CA GLU A 584 -11.85 -19.01 -39.63
C GLU A 584 -11.31 -18.92 -38.20
N ASN A 585 -11.50 -19.97 -37.39
CA ASN A 585 -11.02 -20.04 -36.01
C ASN A 585 -10.11 -21.26 -35.79
N THR A 586 -9.33 -21.66 -36.81
CA THR A 586 -8.49 -22.85 -36.69
C THR A 586 -7.13 -22.64 -37.35
N VAL A 587 -6.09 -22.93 -36.57
CA VAL A 587 -4.69 -22.82 -37.00
C VAL A 587 -3.97 -24.14 -36.86
N LYS A 588 -2.98 -24.33 -37.72
CA LYS A 588 -1.97 -25.39 -37.65
C LYS A 588 -0.65 -24.78 -37.20
N MET A 589 -0.04 -25.33 -36.17
CA MET A 589 1.18 -24.80 -35.56
C MET A 589 2.18 -25.92 -35.23
N PRO A 590 3.50 -25.67 -35.30
CA PRO A 590 4.48 -26.54 -34.65
C PRO A 590 4.17 -26.68 -33.16
N VAL A 591 4.37 -27.87 -32.60
CA VAL A 591 3.96 -28.19 -31.21
C VAL A 591 4.54 -27.22 -30.18
N ASN A 592 5.77 -26.75 -30.37
CA ASN A 592 6.43 -25.82 -29.45
C ASN A 592 5.97 -24.38 -29.61
N ASP A 593 5.48 -23.99 -30.79
CA ASP A 593 4.85 -22.68 -31.00
C ASP A 593 3.45 -22.67 -30.41
N ALA A 594 2.72 -23.79 -30.58
CA ALA A 594 1.44 -24.00 -29.92
C ALA A 594 1.60 -23.95 -28.40
N MET A 595 2.60 -24.64 -27.84
CA MET A 595 2.88 -24.63 -26.40
C MET A 595 3.11 -23.22 -25.87
N GLU A 596 4.04 -22.49 -26.50
CA GLU A 596 4.42 -21.14 -26.08
C GLU A 596 3.21 -20.19 -26.05
N PHE A 597 2.45 -20.18 -27.14
CA PHE A 597 1.26 -19.35 -27.26
C PHE A 597 0.17 -19.74 -26.25
N LEU A 598 -0.14 -21.04 -26.13
CA LEU A 598 -1.26 -21.50 -25.31
C LEU A 598 -1.05 -21.22 -23.82
N TYR A 599 0.18 -21.30 -23.33
CA TYR A 599 0.46 -21.03 -21.92
C TYR A 599 0.39 -19.55 -21.57
N THR A 600 0.73 -18.66 -22.50
CA THR A 600 0.40 -17.23 -22.36
C THR A 600 -1.10 -16.97 -22.47
N TYR A 601 -1.80 -17.61 -23.42
CA TYR A 601 -3.26 -17.44 -23.64
C TYR A 601 -4.12 -17.92 -22.45
N THR A 602 -3.56 -18.77 -21.60
CA THR A 602 -4.22 -19.31 -20.40
C THR A 602 -4.67 -18.21 -19.46
N TRP A 603 -3.83 -17.21 -19.20
CA TRP A 603 -4.03 -16.16 -18.20
C TRP A 603 -4.77 -14.92 -18.72
N GLY A 604 -4.94 -14.81 -20.03
CA GLY A 604 -5.70 -13.73 -20.66
C GLY A 604 -4.89 -12.45 -20.89
N GLU A 605 -5.59 -11.34 -21.06
CA GLU A 605 -5.03 -10.08 -21.55
C GLU A 605 -4.12 -9.38 -20.53
N ASP A 606 -4.39 -9.53 -19.23
CA ASP A 606 -3.72 -8.77 -18.15
C ASP A 606 -2.24 -9.15 -17.99
N SER A 607 -1.84 -10.38 -18.34
CA SER A 607 -0.45 -10.86 -18.25
C SER A 607 0.36 -10.65 -19.54
N PHE A 608 -0.31 -10.42 -20.68
CA PHE A 608 0.29 -10.48 -22.01
C PHE A 608 1.50 -9.56 -22.19
N VAL A 609 1.44 -8.32 -21.68
CA VAL A 609 2.51 -7.32 -21.87
C VAL A 609 3.85 -7.80 -21.31
N HIS A 610 3.81 -8.60 -20.24
CA HIS A 610 4.99 -9.20 -19.65
C HIS A 610 5.35 -10.51 -20.37
N GLU A 611 4.37 -11.39 -20.60
CA GLU A 611 4.56 -12.70 -21.22
C GLU A 611 5.20 -12.64 -22.61
N VAL A 612 4.88 -11.65 -23.45
CA VAL A 612 5.49 -11.54 -24.79
C VAL A 612 6.99 -11.18 -24.77
N GLN A 613 7.51 -10.76 -23.62
CA GLN A 613 8.94 -10.53 -23.40
C GLN A 613 9.68 -11.80 -22.98
N GLU A 614 8.99 -12.89 -22.66
CA GLU A 614 9.54 -14.06 -21.98
C GLU A 614 9.33 -15.34 -22.79
N GLN A 615 10.41 -16.07 -23.08
CA GLN A 615 10.30 -17.41 -23.67
C GLN A 615 10.34 -18.48 -22.58
N PHE A 616 9.20 -19.09 -22.31
CA PHE A 616 8.98 -20.13 -21.32
C PHE A 616 9.71 -21.43 -21.69
N GLY A 617 9.54 -21.93 -22.92
CA GLY A 617 10.18 -23.16 -23.38
C GLY A 617 11.61 -22.94 -23.88
N ILE A 618 12.62 -23.13 -23.03
CA ILE A 618 14.02 -22.83 -23.40
C ILE A 618 14.84 -24.03 -23.94
N PHE A 619 14.41 -25.26 -23.66
CA PHE A 619 15.06 -26.52 -24.06
C PHE A 619 14.06 -27.66 -24.19
N THR A 620 14.40 -28.76 -24.87
CA THR A 620 13.72 -30.07 -24.71
C THR A 620 14.30 -30.86 -23.53
N PRO A 621 13.66 -31.96 -23.08
CA PRO A 621 14.20 -32.78 -21.98
C PRO A 621 15.63 -33.29 -22.24
N ASN A 622 15.95 -33.71 -23.46
CA ASN A 622 17.32 -34.11 -23.79
C ASN A 622 18.26 -32.91 -23.95
N ASP A 623 17.80 -31.80 -24.54
CA ASP A 623 18.61 -30.58 -24.64
C ASP A 623 19.03 -30.10 -23.24
N TYR A 624 18.15 -30.16 -22.23
CA TYR A 624 18.51 -29.85 -20.83
C TYR A 624 19.59 -30.77 -20.28
N LYS A 625 19.46 -32.08 -20.47
CA LYS A 625 20.43 -33.07 -19.97
C LYS A 625 21.79 -32.87 -20.62
N ASP A 626 21.82 -32.64 -21.92
CA ASP A 626 23.04 -32.41 -22.68
C ASP A 626 23.68 -31.07 -22.32
N PHE A 627 22.87 -30.03 -22.10
CA PHE A 627 23.33 -28.74 -21.62
C PHE A 627 24.03 -28.86 -20.27
N VAL A 628 23.41 -29.51 -19.28
CA VAL A 628 24.00 -29.75 -17.95
C VAL A 628 25.29 -30.57 -18.05
N LYS A 629 25.30 -31.65 -18.85
CA LYS A 629 26.52 -32.45 -19.10
C LYS A 629 27.62 -31.61 -19.73
N SER A 630 27.30 -30.68 -20.63
CA SER A 630 28.29 -29.80 -21.25
C SER A 630 28.95 -28.84 -20.23
N ILE A 631 28.20 -28.44 -19.19
CA ILE A 631 28.69 -27.52 -18.14
C ILE A 631 29.54 -28.25 -17.11
N PHE A 632 29.04 -29.39 -16.60
CA PHE A 632 29.61 -30.04 -15.42
C PHE A 632 30.34 -31.34 -15.74
N GLY A 633 30.09 -31.96 -16.89
CA GLY A 633 30.56 -33.30 -17.21
C GLY A 633 30.20 -34.28 -16.09
N ASP A 634 31.21 -35.02 -15.63
CA ASP A 634 31.10 -35.99 -14.54
C ASP A 634 31.10 -35.37 -13.12
N LYS A 635 31.07 -34.04 -12.96
CA LYS A 635 31.12 -33.42 -11.62
C LYS A 635 29.79 -33.48 -10.87
N VAL A 636 28.70 -33.72 -11.58
CA VAL A 636 27.34 -33.83 -11.02
C VAL A 636 26.69 -35.13 -11.47
N ASN A 637 25.80 -35.66 -10.63
CA ASN A 637 24.92 -36.77 -10.97
C ASN A 637 23.50 -36.24 -11.17
N ILE A 638 22.84 -36.64 -12.26
CA ILE A 638 21.40 -36.38 -12.44
C ILE A 638 20.66 -37.43 -11.61
N VAL A 639 20.11 -37.02 -10.47
CA VAL A 639 19.39 -37.89 -9.53
C VAL A 639 17.98 -38.17 -10.04
N GLN A 640 17.34 -37.16 -10.62
CA GLN A 640 16.00 -37.22 -11.17
C GLN A 640 15.91 -36.33 -12.40
N ALA A 641 15.15 -36.77 -13.41
CA ALA A 641 14.79 -35.95 -14.58
C ALA A 641 13.47 -36.44 -15.16
N MET A 642 12.44 -35.61 -15.11
CA MET A 642 11.10 -35.91 -15.63
C MET A 642 10.41 -34.65 -16.13
N ASN A 643 9.42 -34.82 -16.98
CA ASN A 643 8.56 -33.75 -17.51
C ASN A 643 7.10 -34.12 -17.29
N TYR A 644 6.27 -33.10 -17.10
CA TYR A 644 4.84 -33.24 -16.89
C TYR A 644 4.10 -31.98 -17.30
N LEU A 645 2.80 -32.14 -17.58
CA LEU A 645 1.84 -31.06 -17.76
C LEU A 645 1.23 -30.69 -16.41
N GLN A 646 1.20 -29.40 -16.08
CA GLN A 646 0.47 -28.89 -14.92
C GLN A 646 -1.05 -28.92 -15.21
N ASP A 647 -1.84 -29.37 -14.23
CA ASP A 647 -3.29 -29.52 -14.37
C ASP A 647 -3.99 -28.18 -14.64
N GLY A 648 -3.43 -27.08 -14.11
CA GLY A 648 -3.95 -25.73 -14.29
C GLY A 648 -4.13 -25.34 -15.76
N TYR A 649 -3.18 -25.69 -16.65
CA TYR A 649 -3.28 -25.37 -18.07
C TYR A 649 -4.43 -26.10 -18.74
N THR A 650 -4.59 -27.40 -18.46
CA THR A 650 -5.67 -28.20 -19.03
C THR A 650 -7.04 -27.64 -18.64
N ASN A 651 -7.22 -27.31 -17.36
CA ASN A 651 -8.50 -26.80 -16.85
C ASN A 651 -8.89 -25.49 -17.54
N HIS A 652 -7.98 -24.51 -17.57
CA HIS A 652 -8.25 -23.18 -18.13
C HIS A 652 -8.38 -23.18 -19.67
N LEU A 653 -7.58 -23.98 -20.38
CA LEU A 653 -7.61 -24.01 -21.84
C LEU A 653 -8.74 -24.86 -22.40
N SER A 654 -9.25 -25.83 -21.64
CA SER A 654 -10.35 -26.70 -22.08
C SER A 654 -11.61 -25.92 -22.47
N GLU A 655 -11.86 -24.77 -21.83
CA GLU A 655 -12.99 -23.90 -22.13
C GLU A 655 -12.73 -22.98 -23.34
N LYS A 656 -11.46 -22.75 -23.69
CA LYS A 656 -11.03 -21.78 -24.70
C LYS A 656 -10.70 -22.39 -26.06
N ILE A 657 -10.25 -23.65 -26.10
CA ILE A 657 -9.75 -24.28 -27.33
C ILE A 657 -10.18 -25.75 -27.49
N GLU A 658 -10.06 -26.26 -28.70
CA GLU A 658 -9.93 -27.70 -29.02
C GLU A 658 -8.53 -27.96 -29.57
N PHE A 659 -7.85 -29.01 -29.09
CA PHE A 659 -6.47 -29.31 -29.43
C PHE A 659 -6.36 -30.73 -30.02
N THR A 660 -5.92 -30.84 -31.27
CA THR A 660 -5.86 -32.13 -31.99
C THR A 660 -4.54 -32.33 -32.72
N ASP A 661 -4.27 -33.58 -33.10
CA ASP A 661 -3.24 -33.90 -34.09
C ASP A 661 -3.69 -33.52 -35.52
N GLU A 662 -2.82 -33.74 -36.50
CA GLU A 662 -3.10 -33.46 -37.93
C GLU A 662 -4.20 -34.35 -38.53
N SER A 663 -4.56 -35.46 -37.86
CA SER A 663 -5.65 -36.36 -38.28
C SER A 663 -6.98 -35.98 -37.64
N GLY A 664 -7.01 -34.94 -36.78
CA GLY A 664 -8.20 -34.48 -36.08
C GLY A 664 -8.52 -35.26 -34.79
N ASN A 665 -7.61 -36.11 -34.31
CA ASN A 665 -7.80 -36.79 -33.03
C ASN A 665 -7.41 -35.88 -31.88
N ALA A 666 -8.23 -35.83 -30.83
CA ALA A 666 -7.90 -35.12 -29.60
C ALA A 666 -6.62 -35.67 -28.97
N VAL A 667 -5.71 -34.78 -28.59
CA VAL A 667 -4.44 -35.11 -27.94
C VAL A 667 -4.25 -34.26 -26.69
N ALA A 668 -3.44 -34.75 -25.75
CA ALA A 668 -3.06 -33.95 -24.58
C ALA A 668 -2.24 -32.71 -25.00
N LEU A 669 -2.31 -31.66 -24.19
CA LEU A 669 -1.42 -30.51 -24.32
C LEU A 669 0.04 -30.97 -24.11
N PRO A 670 1.02 -30.24 -24.68
CA PRO A 670 2.44 -30.51 -24.46
C PRO A 670 2.80 -30.50 -22.97
N ASP A 671 3.85 -31.18 -22.52
CA ASP A 671 4.29 -30.99 -21.13
C ASP A 671 4.72 -29.54 -20.90
N SER A 672 4.35 -28.98 -19.75
CA SER A 672 4.63 -27.58 -19.41
C SER A 672 5.86 -27.42 -18.53
N THR A 673 6.31 -28.49 -17.87
CA THR A 673 7.31 -28.38 -16.83
C THR A 673 8.29 -29.54 -16.88
N PHE A 674 9.56 -29.21 -16.71
CA PHE A 674 10.65 -30.15 -16.52
C PHE A 674 11.22 -30.01 -15.13
N PHE A 675 11.36 -31.14 -14.46
CA PHE A 675 11.89 -31.27 -13.12
C PHE A 675 13.17 -32.09 -13.15
N MET A 676 14.28 -31.50 -12.73
CA MET A 676 15.60 -32.11 -12.72
C MET A 676 16.35 -31.82 -11.43
N VAL A 677 16.97 -32.85 -10.88
CA VAL A 677 17.77 -32.75 -9.65
C VAL A 677 19.20 -33.15 -9.95
N LEU A 678 20.12 -32.23 -9.70
CA LEU A 678 21.56 -32.43 -9.86
C LEU A 678 22.19 -32.54 -8.49
N GLU A 679 22.99 -33.58 -8.24
CA GLU A 679 23.77 -33.71 -7.01
C GLU A 679 25.27 -33.57 -7.32
N LYS A 680 25.94 -32.65 -6.62
CA LYS A 680 27.39 -32.46 -6.76
C LYS A 680 28.12 -33.67 -6.17
N ARG A 681 29.03 -34.28 -6.93
CA ARG A 681 29.77 -35.47 -6.47
C ARG A 681 30.58 -35.15 -5.20
N GLN A 682 30.73 -36.16 -4.35
CA GLN A 682 31.51 -36.10 -3.10
C GLN A 682 33.01 -35.91 -3.36
#